data_AF-A0AAP0CTE2-F1
#
_entry.id   AF-A0AAP0CTE2-F1
#
_cell.length_a   1.000
_cell.length_b   1.000
_cell.length_c   1.000
_cell.angle_alpha   90.00
_cell.angle_beta   90.00
_cell.angle_gamma   90.00
#
_symmetry.space_group_name_H-M   'P 1'
#
loop_
_entity.id
_entity.type
_entity.pdbx_description
1 polymer ?
#
loop_
_entity_poly.entity_id
_entity_poly.type
_entity_poly.pdbx_seq_one_letter_code
_entity_poly.pdbx_strand_id
1 'polypeptide(L)'
;MLRFLALGLYAMLLLPGFLRVVYQFCVSNQVRRSIAYGDQPRNRLDLYLPNNVDCPKPVVIFVTGGAWIIGYKGWGALLGLQLAERDIIVASIDYRNFPQGTISHMVEDVSQGISFVCKNISEYGGDPNRIYLMGQSAGAHISSCALFLQAIKEFKGDSISWRISQIKAYFGLSGVYNLPNLVEHINQRGLHRSIFLSMMEGEESLKHFSPELIIEDPSAKNTVSILPRIILFHGTEDFTIPADASITFAETLKRAGVPAELILYKGKTHTDLFVQDPLRGGKDELFDYIVGYIHAGDVNALAKVATAPARKRLCPELLLKLAGMIYLVAENRVLKINTMNTKPPESAGEVLLGPETGLQGMKEIIGLTVSISSSCVIINIDRTGLFGYKFDGRLKWSIGPAISRMGYRQGCRKNNTGCYFVSVPVIDHCDANLYVANNQGELYSVSIHSPQFKWIQDLSSFDKSFTITAGNNGQLYVTVPARSVVLALDVLTGTILWQQSIGPLGSLEPASVADINGWITVGSLDGYLYSISPSGFVRKFPQRKNLDTVIQVKPVLDCSGYAVYISRTKMEGKISITKGEDTYVTAMKPLKTIFTLLVPATGTVYWSESYPGSVSSLFLGTDLRRFVVDETIILAFLSASSTGNPLSCFSTRQKLASSCSMTDIKKVSIYTGNEKAITLFLLCETILLILLAALVRFCCVFWRKKKLQNQELGNFLEKRSSLRLQKKVVERTITELEKKTAEGSPTNEMLEKLGDLVKERDGIERKLSTTYSLGKDAASPQSDSLIPLSDKKRRSFSSKSGQNESVTVTDASSEDESSIEEKTEAKGKALMEPESTSDDDDDQEEIVETGAKIIDEGQGDDLQSGGSSMRKRSIALTKNAGSSK
;
A
#
# COMPACT_ATOMS: atom_id res chain seq x y z
N MET A 1 7.79 0.42 11.63
CA MET A 1 7.51 0.64 10.19
C MET A 1 8.07 -0.45 9.26
N LEU A 2 9.35 -0.83 9.29
CA LEU A 2 9.99 -1.68 8.25
C LEU A 2 9.20 -2.95 7.88
N ARG A 3 8.68 -3.70 8.88
CA ARG A 3 7.82 -4.89 8.65
C ARG A 3 6.50 -4.57 7.94
N PHE A 4 5.92 -3.39 8.14
CA PHE A 4 4.68 -2.94 7.50
C PHE A 4 4.93 -2.49 6.04
N LEU A 5 6.05 -1.81 5.77
CA LEU A 5 6.50 -1.51 4.41
C LEU A 5 6.84 -2.79 3.63
N ALA A 6 7.52 -3.75 4.27
CA ALA A 6 7.78 -5.06 3.68
C ALA A 6 6.48 -5.83 3.39
N LEU A 7 5.50 -5.81 4.30
CA LEU A 7 4.18 -6.38 4.08
C LEU A 7 3.41 -5.68 2.94
N GLY A 8 3.52 -4.35 2.83
CA GLY A 8 2.95 -3.58 1.73
C GLY A 8 3.60 -3.91 0.38
N LEU A 9 4.93 -4.03 0.33
CA LEU A 9 5.66 -4.46 -0.87
C LEU A 9 5.29 -5.90 -1.25
N TYR A 10 5.24 -6.81 -0.28
CA TYR A 10 4.82 -8.20 -0.45
C TYR A 10 3.40 -8.28 -1.02
N ALA A 11 2.45 -7.53 -0.45
CA ALA A 11 1.08 -7.44 -0.94
C ALA A 11 1.02 -6.90 -2.38
N MET A 12 1.78 -5.84 -2.70
CA MET A 12 1.86 -5.26 -4.05
C MET A 12 2.47 -6.23 -5.08
N LEU A 13 3.47 -7.03 -4.69
CA LEU A 13 4.10 -8.03 -5.57
C LEU A 13 3.15 -9.22 -5.86
N LEU A 14 2.29 -9.60 -4.91
CA LEU A 14 1.27 -10.62 -5.12
C LEU A 14 -0.04 -10.09 -5.74
N LEU A 15 -0.28 -8.78 -5.70
CA LEU A 15 -1.53 -8.15 -6.13
C LEU A 15 -1.98 -8.55 -7.55
N PRO A 16 -1.11 -8.65 -8.58
CA PRO A 16 -1.53 -9.09 -9.91
C PRO A 16 -2.09 -10.53 -9.94
N GLY A 17 -1.57 -11.41 -9.09
CA GLY A 17 -2.07 -12.77 -8.91
C GLY A 17 -3.43 -12.78 -8.21
N PHE A 18 -3.55 -12.06 -7.09
CA PHE A 18 -4.82 -11.91 -6.38
C PHE A 18 -5.92 -11.26 -7.21
N LEU A 19 -5.62 -10.21 -7.99
CA LEU A 19 -6.58 -9.56 -8.88
C LEU A 19 -7.15 -10.53 -9.93
N ARG A 20 -6.35 -11.48 -10.43
CA ARG A 20 -6.84 -12.54 -11.34
C ARG A 20 -7.80 -13.49 -10.62
N VAL A 21 -7.48 -13.91 -9.40
CA VAL A 21 -8.36 -14.77 -8.58
C VAL A 21 -9.67 -14.05 -8.26
N VAL A 22 -9.61 -12.78 -7.84
CA VAL A 22 -10.79 -11.95 -7.56
C VAL A 22 -11.63 -11.76 -8.81
N TYR A 23 -11.02 -11.47 -9.96
CA TYR A 23 -11.74 -11.39 -11.24
C TYR A 23 -12.47 -12.69 -11.57
N GLN A 24 -11.80 -13.85 -11.46
CA GLN A 24 -12.41 -15.15 -11.72
C GLN A 24 -13.53 -15.48 -10.71
N PHE A 25 -13.35 -15.15 -9.43
CA PHE A 25 -14.39 -15.27 -8.39
C PHE A 25 -15.62 -14.39 -8.68
N CYS A 26 -15.42 -13.16 -9.16
CA CYS A 26 -16.51 -12.24 -9.45
C CYS A 26 -17.27 -12.57 -10.75
N VAL A 27 -16.57 -13.09 -11.77
CA VAL A 27 -17.09 -13.25 -13.14
C VAL A 27 -17.47 -14.69 -13.49
N SER A 28 -16.89 -15.71 -12.85
CA SER A 28 -17.17 -17.10 -13.20
C SER A 28 -18.58 -17.54 -12.81
N ASN A 29 -19.29 -18.13 -13.77
CA ASN A 29 -20.59 -18.79 -13.58
C ASN A 29 -20.50 -20.07 -12.74
N GLN A 30 -19.28 -20.60 -12.54
CA GLN A 30 -19.01 -21.78 -11.71
C GLN A 30 -19.06 -21.48 -10.20
N VAL A 31 -19.06 -20.20 -9.80
CA VAL A 31 -19.04 -19.80 -8.38
C VAL A 31 -20.42 -19.31 -7.95
N ARG A 32 -21.15 -20.15 -7.21
CA ARG A 32 -22.42 -19.78 -6.55
C ARG A 32 -22.08 -19.10 -5.22
N ARG A 33 -22.24 -17.78 -5.17
CA ARG A 33 -21.79 -16.94 -4.05
C ARG A 33 -22.88 -16.69 -3.01
N SER A 34 -22.47 -16.60 -1.74
CA SER A 34 -23.29 -16.18 -0.61
C SER A 34 -24.59 -16.98 -0.42
N ILE A 35 -24.54 -18.30 -0.61
CA ILE A 35 -25.66 -19.20 -0.29
C ILE A 35 -25.87 -19.18 1.23
N ALA A 36 -27.09 -18.92 1.68
CA ALA A 36 -27.43 -18.93 3.10
C ALA A 36 -27.60 -20.34 3.63
N TYR A 37 -26.91 -20.63 4.75
CA TYR A 37 -27.05 -21.89 5.48
C TYR A 37 -27.62 -21.71 6.89
N GLY A 38 -27.70 -20.46 7.38
CA GLY A 38 -28.27 -20.11 8.68
C GLY A 38 -28.59 -18.61 8.79
N ASP A 39 -29.21 -18.22 9.90
CA ASP A 39 -29.87 -16.91 10.05
C ASP A 39 -28.89 -15.74 10.24
N GLN A 40 -27.73 -16.01 10.86
CA GLN A 40 -26.73 -14.98 11.12
C GLN A 40 -26.16 -14.38 9.81
N PRO A 41 -25.78 -13.10 9.77
CA PRO A 41 -25.33 -12.44 8.54
C PRO A 41 -24.14 -13.13 7.85
N ARG A 42 -23.28 -13.80 8.64
CA ARG A 42 -22.11 -14.53 8.15
C ARG A 42 -22.34 -16.01 7.90
N ASN A 43 -23.54 -16.55 8.15
CA ASN A 43 -23.84 -17.97 7.92
C ASN A 43 -24.17 -18.18 6.43
N ARG A 44 -23.13 -17.97 5.63
CA ARG A 44 -23.11 -17.94 4.16
C ARG A 44 -21.95 -18.80 3.67
N LEU A 45 -22.13 -19.47 2.54
CA LEU A 45 -21.04 -20.21 1.88
C LEU A 45 -20.94 -19.87 0.39
N ASP A 46 -19.78 -20.12 -0.19
CA ASP A 46 -19.54 -20.05 -1.64
C ASP A 46 -19.30 -21.47 -2.17
N LEU A 47 -20.05 -21.89 -3.19
CA LEU A 47 -19.80 -23.15 -3.90
C LEU A 47 -18.98 -22.91 -5.17
N TYR A 48 -17.93 -23.69 -5.35
CA TYR A 48 -17.11 -23.76 -6.55
C TYR A 48 -17.44 -25.07 -7.26
N LEU A 49 -18.06 -24.98 -8.43
CA LEU A 49 -18.59 -26.12 -9.17
C LEU A 49 -17.71 -26.47 -10.38
N PRO A 50 -17.49 -27.75 -10.69
CA PRO A 50 -16.77 -28.14 -11.91
C PRO A 50 -17.57 -27.79 -13.16
N ASN A 51 -16.90 -27.78 -14.32
CA ASN A 51 -17.54 -27.45 -15.61
C ASN A 51 -18.61 -28.47 -16.04
N ASN A 52 -18.54 -29.69 -15.51
CA ASN A 52 -19.47 -30.78 -15.80
C ASN A 52 -19.94 -31.37 -14.47
N VAL A 53 -21.27 -31.46 -14.30
CA VAL A 53 -21.95 -32.01 -13.11
C VAL A 53 -22.91 -33.15 -13.49
N ASP A 54 -22.66 -33.80 -14.64
CA ASP A 54 -23.54 -34.85 -15.21
C ASP A 54 -23.52 -36.16 -14.39
N CYS A 55 -22.54 -36.28 -13.48
CA CYS A 55 -22.42 -37.37 -12.51
C CYS A 55 -22.06 -36.80 -11.14
N PRO A 56 -22.53 -37.40 -10.03
CA PRO A 56 -22.22 -36.95 -8.67
C PRO A 56 -20.72 -36.78 -8.43
N LYS A 57 -20.31 -35.62 -7.93
CA LYS A 57 -18.91 -35.23 -7.73
C LYS A 57 -18.51 -35.27 -6.25
N PRO A 58 -17.27 -35.64 -5.90
CA PRO A 58 -16.77 -35.49 -4.53
C PRO A 58 -16.82 -34.03 -4.07
N VAL A 59 -16.99 -33.83 -2.77
CA VAL A 59 -17.25 -32.53 -2.13
C VAL A 59 -16.21 -32.26 -1.06
N VAL A 60 -15.51 -31.13 -1.13
CA VAL A 60 -14.67 -30.62 -0.04
C VAL A 60 -15.36 -29.44 0.64
N ILE A 61 -15.73 -29.63 1.91
CA ILE A 61 -16.12 -28.52 2.79
C ILE A 61 -14.84 -27.83 3.23
N PHE A 62 -14.68 -26.54 2.92
CA PHE A 62 -13.48 -25.77 3.26
C PHE A 62 -13.78 -24.67 4.28
N VAL A 63 -12.99 -24.63 5.36
CA VAL A 63 -13.06 -23.62 6.42
C VAL A 63 -11.75 -22.83 6.42
N THR A 64 -11.80 -21.59 5.92
CA THR A 64 -10.59 -20.76 5.79
C THR A 64 -10.14 -20.22 7.15
N GLY A 65 -8.82 -20.03 7.33
CA GLY A 65 -8.28 -19.36 8.50
C GLY A 65 -8.37 -17.84 8.46
N GLY A 66 -7.82 -17.21 9.51
CA GLY A 66 -7.81 -15.75 9.67
C GLY A 66 -7.70 -15.30 11.13
N ALA A 67 -6.91 -16.02 11.93
CA ALA A 67 -6.69 -15.76 13.36
C ALA A 67 -7.98 -15.44 14.16
N TRP A 68 -9.09 -16.12 13.83
CA TRP A 68 -10.43 -15.94 14.43
C TRP A 68 -11.08 -14.54 14.28
N ILE A 69 -10.38 -13.56 13.70
CA ILE A 69 -10.80 -12.14 13.62
C ILE A 69 -11.10 -11.71 12.17
N ILE A 70 -10.36 -12.23 11.18
CA ILE A 70 -10.39 -11.71 9.79
C ILE A 70 -10.73 -12.76 8.72
N GLY A 71 -11.08 -13.99 9.11
CA GLY A 71 -11.43 -15.05 8.15
C GLY A 71 -12.60 -14.65 7.23
N TYR A 72 -12.63 -15.17 6.01
CA TYR A 72 -13.68 -14.93 5.02
C TYR A 72 -13.71 -16.01 3.93
N LYS A 73 -14.88 -16.56 3.60
CA LYS A 73 -15.05 -17.62 2.58
C LYS A 73 -14.43 -17.32 1.20
N GLY A 74 -14.38 -16.06 0.78
CA GLY A 74 -13.80 -15.66 -0.50
C GLY A 74 -12.27 -15.88 -0.57
N TRP A 75 -11.59 -16.03 0.57
CA TRP A 75 -10.16 -16.38 0.61
C TRP A 75 -9.92 -17.85 0.21
N GLY A 76 -10.93 -18.72 0.33
CA GLY A 76 -10.92 -20.07 -0.22
C GLY A 76 -10.97 -20.14 -1.75
N ALA A 77 -11.20 -19.03 -2.46
CA ALA A 77 -11.44 -19.03 -3.91
C ALA A 77 -10.30 -19.62 -4.75
N LEU A 78 -9.04 -19.43 -4.35
CA LEU A 78 -7.90 -19.97 -5.09
C LEU A 78 -7.88 -21.51 -5.06
N LEU A 79 -8.05 -22.11 -3.87
CA LEU A 79 -8.15 -23.56 -3.73
C LEU A 79 -9.46 -24.10 -4.34
N GLY A 80 -10.58 -23.41 -4.10
CA GLY A 80 -11.90 -23.77 -4.61
C GLY A 80 -11.96 -23.88 -6.13
N LEU A 81 -11.41 -22.88 -6.84
CA LEU A 81 -11.32 -22.90 -8.30
C LEU A 81 -10.37 -24.00 -8.82
N GLN A 82 -9.23 -24.24 -8.15
CA GLN A 82 -8.29 -25.28 -8.57
C GLN A 82 -8.87 -26.69 -8.39
N LEU A 83 -9.55 -26.98 -7.27
CA LEU A 83 -10.21 -28.27 -7.05
C LEU A 83 -11.42 -28.45 -8.00
N ALA A 84 -12.17 -27.39 -8.31
CA ALA A 84 -13.23 -27.43 -9.32
C ALA A 84 -12.72 -27.70 -10.75
N GLU A 85 -11.50 -27.26 -11.11
CA GLU A 85 -10.82 -27.68 -12.35
C GLU A 85 -10.47 -29.18 -12.37
N ARG A 86 -10.54 -29.89 -11.24
CA ARG A 86 -10.28 -31.33 -11.09
C ARG A 86 -11.53 -32.14 -10.72
N ASP A 87 -12.72 -31.69 -11.12
CA ASP A 87 -14.00 -32.38 -10.90
C ASP A 87 -14.40 -32.55 -9.40
N ILE A 88 -13.86 -31.72 -8.50
CA ILE A 88 -14.20 -31.70 -7.07
C ILE A 88 -15.01 -30.43 -6.75
N ILE A 89 -16.20 -30.57 -6.17
CA ILE A 89 -16.99 -29.44 -5.68
C ILE A 89 -16.36 -28.93 -4.39
N VAL A 90 -16.21 -27.62 -4.23
CA VAL A 90 -15.75 -27.03 -2.96
C VAL A 90 -16.84 -26.14 -2.37
N ALA A 91 -17.16 -26.37 -1.10
CA ALA A 91 -18.08 -25.55 -0.32
C ALA A 91 -17.31 -24.76 0.74
N SER A 92 -16.99 -23.50 0.45
CA SER A 92 -16.23 -22.66 1.37
C SER A 92 -17.18 -21.97 2.36
N ILE A 93 -17.15 -22.40 3.62
CA ILE A 93 -17.98 -21.88 4.71
C ILE A 93 -17.37 -20.57 5.26
N ASP A 94 -18.23 -19.59 5.49
CA ASP A 94 -17.96 -18.37 6.26
C ASP A 94 -18.54 -18.53 7.67
N TYR A 95 -18.02 -17.82 8.68
CA TYR A 95 -18.48 -17.94 10.07
C TYR A 95 -18.38 -16.58 10.80
N ARG A 96 -18.98 -16.43 11.99
CA ARG A 96 -18.84 -15.21 12.82
C ARG A 96 -17.40 -15.04 13.31
N ASN A 97 -16.75 -13.95 12.92
CA ASN A 97 -15.42 -13.58 13.46
C ASN A 97 -15.55 -12.82 14.79
N PHE A 98 -14.51 -12.82 15.62
CA PHE A 98 -14.46 -11.92 16.78
C PHE A 98 -14.36 -10.45 16.35
N PRO A 99 -15.06 -9.49 16.99
CA PRO A 99 -15.92 -9.63 18.19
C PRO A 99 -17.41 -9.91 17.90
N GLN A 100 -17.80 -10.27 16.67
CA GLN A 100 -19.19 -10.63 16.32
C GLN A 100 -19.61 -12.00 16.90
N GLY A 101 -18.64 -12.85 17.21
CA GLY A 101 -18.80 -14.12 17.89
C GLY A 101 -17.50 -14.57 18.56
N THR A 102 -17.62 -15.49 19.49
CA THR A 102 -16.53 -16.17 20.20
C THR A 102 -16.32 -17.58 19.63
N ILE A 103 -15.40 -18.36 20.18
CA ILE A 103 -15.07 -19.69 19.66
C ILE A 103 -16.27 -20.66 19.64
N SER A 104 -17.17 -20.66 20.63
CA SER A 104 -18.38 -21.50 20.60
C SER A 104 -19.27 -21.18 19.40
N HIS A 105 -19.50 -19.88 19.16
CA HIS A 105 -20.26 -19.38 18.02
C HIS A 105 -19.61 -19.73 16.67
N MET A 106 -18.29 -19.68 16.56
CA MET A 106 -17.55 -20.09 15.35
C MET A 106 -17.72 -21.58 15.06
N VAL A 107 -17.63 -22.41 16.10
CA VAL A 107 -17.80 -23.88 16.02
C VAL A 107 -19.25 -24.25 15.68
N GLU A 108 -20.21 -23.55 16.27
CA GLU A 108 -21.63 -23.67 15.95
C GLU A 108 -21.89 -23.34 14.47
N ASP A 109 -21.41 -22.18 14.00
CA ASP A 109 -21.59 -21.73 12.61
C ASP A 109 -21.01 -22.73 11.61
N VAL A 110 -19.81 -23.26 11.87
CA VAL A 110 -19.18 -24.26 11.01
C VAL A 110 -19.94 -25.59 11.05
N SER A 111 -20.44 -26.02 12.22
CA SER A 111 -21.26 -27.24 12.34
C SER A 111 -22.60 -27.11 11.60
N GLN A 112 -23.27 -25.95 11.68
CA GLN A 112 -24.47 -25.65 10.88
C GLN A 112 -24.15 -25.66 9.38
N GLY A 113 -23.03 -25.08 8.96
CA GLY A 113 -22.60 -25.10 7.55
C GLY A 113 -22.28 -26.50 7.03
N ILE A 114 -21.66 -27.36 7.85
CA ILE A 114 -21.43 -28.78 7.53
C ILE A 114 -22.79 -29.49 7.36
N SER A 115 -23.73 -29.32 8.30
CA SER A 115 -25.09 -29.88 8.19
C SER A 115 -25.78 -29.48 6.88
N PHE A 116 -25.71 -28.19 6.52
CA PHE A 116 -26.28 -27.70 5.28
C PHE A 116 -25.66 -28.34 4.04
N VAL A 117 -24.33 -28.49 3.97
CA VAL A 117 -23.68 -29.15 2.83
C VAL A 117 -24.09 -30.63 2.78
N CYS A 118 -24.00 -31.34 3.90
CA CYS A 118 -24.41 -32.74 4.02
C CYS A 118 -25.87 -33.00 3.60
N LYS A 119 -26.76 -32.02 3.77
CA LYS A 119 -28.18 -32.12 3.40
C LYS A 119 -28.47 -31.73 1.94
N ASN A 120 -27.84 -30.68 1.41
CA ASN A 120 -28.28 -30.05 0.16
C ASN A 120 -27.32 -30.22 -1.03
N ILE A 121 -26.10 -30.75 -0.84
CA ILE A 121 -25.08 -30.71 -1.92
C ILE A 121 -25.42 -31.55 -3.16
N SER A 122 -26.32 -32.52 -3.05
CA SER A 122 -26.88 -33.29 -4.17
C SER A 122 -27.58 -32.40 -5.20
N GLU A 123 -28.26 -31.34 -4.77
CA GLU A 123 -28.91 -30.36 -5.66
C GLU A 123 -27.90 -29.57 -6.52
N TYR A 124 -26.64 -29.56 -6.11
CA TYR A 124 -25.53 -28.89 -6.79
C TYR A 124 -24.61 -29.87 -7.55
N GLY A 125 -25.01 -31.13 -7.68
CA GLY A 125 -24.25 -32.19 -8.36
C GLY A 125 -23.19 -32.88 -7.49
N GLY A 126 -23.23 -32.70 -6.16
CA GLY A 126 -22.33 -33.38 -5.22
C GLY A 126 -22.82 -34.77 -4.83
N ASP A 127 -21.88 -35.68 -4.56
CA ASP A 127 -22.15 -36.98 -3.96
C ASP A 127 -22.16 -36.86 -2.43
N PRO A 128 -23.31 -37.03 -1.75
CA PRO A 128 -23.39 -36.96 -0.29
C PRO A 128 -22.61 -38.08 0.42
N ASN A 129 -22.14 -39.10 -0.30
CA ASN A 129 -21.29 -40.17 0.22
C ASN A 129 -19.78 -39.91 0.04
N ARG A 130 -19.39 -38.82 -0.64
CA ARG A 130 -17.98 -38.44 -0.89
C ARG A 130 -17.71 -37.01 -0.40
N ILE A 131 -18.10 -36.74 0.85
CA ILE A 131 -17.83 -35.46 1.52
C ILE A 131 -16.53 -35.56 2.33
N TYR A 132 -15.67 -34.55 2.20
CA TYR A 132 -14.42 -34.40 2.93
C TYR A 132 -14.44 -33.04 3.64
N LEU A 133 -13.89 -32.96 4.85
CA LEU A 133 -13.78 -31.70 5.60
C LEU A 133 -12.35 -31.22 5.55
N MET A 134 -12.13 -29.93 5.31
CA MET A 134 -10.81 -29.32 5.26
C MET A 134 -10.82 -27.97 5.98
N GLY A 135 -9.77 -27.68 6.73
CA GLY A 135 -9.58 -26.38 7.34
C GLY A 135 -8.13 -25.92 7.32
N GLN A 136 -7.92 -24.60 7.32
CA GLN A 136 -6.60 -23.98 7.33
C GLN A 136 -6.42 -23.07 8.55
N SER A 137 -5.29 -23.17 9.26
CA SER A 137 -4.95 -22.32 10.43
C SER A 137 -6.08 -22.27 11.47
N ALA A 138 -6.58 -21.08 11.83
CA ALA A 138 -7.76 -20.91 12.69
C ALA A 138 -9.00 -21.68 12.20
N GLY A 139 -9.18 -21.84 10.88
CA GLY A 139 -10.24 -22.64 10.30
C GLY A 139 -10.02 -24.14 10.44
N ALA A 140 -8.77 -24.62 10.49
CA ALA A 140 -8.44 -25.99 10.87
C ALA A 140 -8.85 -26.26 12.32
N HIS A 141 -8.49 -25.35 13.22
CA HIS A 141 -8.94 -25.39 14.62
C HIS A 141 -10.47 -25.48 14.72
N ILE A 142 -11.21 -24.49 14.19
CA ILE A 142 -12.68 -24.46 14.29
C ILE A 142 -13.33 -25.72 13.68
N SER A 143 -12.89 -26.17 12.51
CA SER A 143 -13.43 -27.36 11.85
C SER A 143 -13.13 -28.66 12.61
N SER A 144 -11.94 -28.77 13.22
CA SER A 144 -11.62 -29.91 14.09
C SER A 144 -12.42 -29.88 15.39
N CYS A 145 -12.59 -28.73 16.05
CA CYS A 145 -13.49 -28.60 17.20
C CYS A 145 -14.93 -29.00 16.85
N ALA A 146 -15.45 -28.56 15.70
CA ALA A 146 -16.77 -28.96 15.22
C ALA A 146 -16.88 -30.48 14.99
N LEU A 147 -15.85 -31.11 14.42
CA LEU A 147 -15.80 -32.56 14.18
C LEU A 147 -15.77 -33.36 15.49
N PHE A 148 -14.91 -33.00 16.44
CA PHE A 148 -14.74 -33.74 17.70
C PHE A 148 -15.95 -33.54 18.64
N LEU A 149 -16.46 -32.31 18.77
CA LEU A 149 -17.65 -32.05 19.58
C LEU A 149 -18.90 -32.69 18.96
N GLN A 150 -19.00 -32.80 17.63
CA GLN A 150 -20.06 -33.55 16.98
C GLN A 150 -19.95 -35.05 17.24
N ALA A 151 -18.76 -35.63 17.26
CA ALA A 151 -18.54 -37.04 17.60
C ALA A 151 -18.95 -37.35 19.06
N ILE A 152 -18.67 -36.42 19.99
CA ILE A 152 -19.13 -36.51 21.38
C ILE A 152 -20.66 -36.46 21.48
N LYS A 153 -21.32 -35.55 20.76
CA LYS A 153 -22.79 -35.46 20.71
C LYS A 153 -23.44 -36.72 20.13
N GLU A 154 -22.92 -37.22 19.00
CA GLU A 154 -23.39 -38.45 18.35
C GLU A 154 -23.23 -39.67 19.28
N PHE A 155 -22.12 -39.75 20.03
CA PHE A 155 -21.90 -40.82 21.01
C PHE A 155 -22.79 -40.71 22.26
N LYS A 156 -23.08 -39.50 22.74
CA LYS A 156 -23.99 -39.25 23.88
C LYS A 156 -25.46 -39.51 23.56
N GLY A 157 -25.82 -39.60 22.29
CA GLY A 157 -27.22 -39.68 21.84
C GLY A 157 -27.96 -38.33 21.87
N ASP A 158 -27.21 -37.23 21.85
CA ASP A 158 -27.79 -35.88 21.76
C ASP A 158 -28.46 -35.67 20.39
N SER A 159 -29.32 -34.65 20.27
CA SER A 159 -29.91 -34.27 18.98
C SER A 159 -28.83 -33.75 18.02
N ILE A 160 -28.67 -34.44 16.89
CA ILE A 160 -27.63 -34.17 15.88
C ILE A 160 -28.22 -33.71 14.54
N SER A 161 -27.57 -32.72 13.91
CA SER A 161 -27.94 -32.17 12.60
C SER A 161 -27.16 -32.76 11.41
N TRP A 162 -26.11 -33.53 11.69
CA TRP A 162 -25.32 -34.32 10.72
C TRP A 162 -24.58 -35.44 11.45
N ARG A 163 -24.08 -36.45 10.72
CA ARG A 163 -23.33 -37.59 11.27
C ARG A 163 -21.87 -37.57 10.85
N ILE A 164 -20.99 -38.00 11.74
CA ILE A 164 -19.54 -38.10 11.45
C ILE A 164 -19.27 -39.03 10.25
N SER A 165 -20.04 -40.11 10.12
CA SER A 165 -19.95 -41.10 9.02
C SER A 165 -20.17 -40.55 7.60
N GLN A 166 -20.72 -39.33 7.47
CA GLN A 166 -20.85 -38.62 6.20
C GLN A 166 -19.52 -38.04 5.72
N ILE A 167 -18.59 -37.73 6.65
CA ILE A 167 -17.27 -37.18 6.35
C ILE A 167 -16.27 -38.34 6.17
N LYS A 168 -15.65 -38.44 4.99
CA LYS A 168 -14.74 -39.56 4.64
C LYS A 168 -13.29 -39.35 5.10
N ALA A 169 -12.83 -38.11 5.12
CA ALA A 169 -11.58 -37.72 5.75
C ALA A 169 -11.61 -36.25 6.18
N TYR A 170 -10.76 -35.93 7.14
CA TYR A 170 -10.47 -34.57 7.56
C TYR A 170 -9.06 -34.17 7.14
N PHE A 171 -8.91 -33.00 6.51
CA PHE A 171 -7.65 -32.42 6.07
C PHE A 171 -7.33 -31.15 6.88
N GLY A 172 -6.33 -31.21 7.76
CA GLY A 172 -5.90 -30.08 8.59
C GLY A 172 -4.64 -29.42 8.06
N LEU A 173 -4.68 -28.14 7.70
CA LEU A 173 -3.54 -27.41 7.13
C LEU A 173 -3.00 -26.34 8.10
N SER A 174 -1.76 -26.49 8.56
CA SER A 174 -1.09 -25.59 9.53
C SER A 174 -1.98 -25.19 10.72
N GLY A 175 -2.68 -26.19 11.29
CA GLY A 175 -3.74 -25.97 12.28
C GLY A 175 -3.26 -25.84 13.73
N VAL A 176 -4.15 -25.32 14.56
CA VAL A 176 -4.01 -25.23 16.02
C VAL A 176 -4.89 -26.30 16.67
N TYR A 177 -4.31 -27.11 17.57
CA TYR A 177 -4.99 -28.27 18.17
C TYR A 177 -4.86 -28.37 19.69
N ASN A 178 -3.89 -27.66 20.29
CA ASN A 178 -3.71 -27.50 21.73
C ASN A 178 -3.56 -26.00 22.03
N LEU A 179 -4.62 -25.35 22.52
CA LEU A 179 -4.64 -23.92 22.79
C LEU A 179 -3.73 -23.53 23.96
N PRO A 180 -3.74 -24.20 25.14
CA PRO A 180 -2.86 -23.87 26.27
C PRO A 180 -1.38 -23.78 25.89
N ASN A 181 -0.88 -24.74 25.11
CA ASN A 181 0.53 -24.77 24.68
C ASN A 181 0.90 -23.62 23.73
N LEU A 182 -0.08 -22.97 23.09
CA LEU A 182 0.13 -21.94 22.07
C LEU A 182 -0.19 -20.51 22.53
N VAL A 183 -0.79 -20.32 23.72
CA VAL A 183 -1.14 -18.98 24.25
C VAL A 183 0.04 -18.02 24.19
N GLU A 184 1.20 -18.43 24.71
CA GLU A 184 2.37 -17.56 24.82
C GLU A 184 3.07 -17.33 23.48
N HIS A 185 3.14 -18.35 22.62
CA HIS A 185 3.64 -18.19 21.25
C HIS A 185 2.78 -17.21 20.44
N ILE A 186 1.46 -17.32 20.53
CA ILE A 186 0.49 -16.43 19.87
C ILE A 186 0.61 -14.99 20.40
N ASN A 187 0.78 -14.84 21.72
CA ASN A 187 1.04 -13.55 22.39
C ASN A 187 2.32 -12.88 21.86
N GLN A 188 3.44 -13.62 21.77
CA GLN A 188 4.70 -13.13 21.22
C GLN A 188 4.63 -12.78 19.73
N ARG A 189 3.70 -13.38 18.98
CA ARG A 189 3.44 -13.08 17.57
C ARG A 189 2.48 -11.90 17.35
N GLY A 190 2.01 -11.26 18.42
CA GLY A 190 1.28 -9.98 18.39
C GLY A 190 -0.24 -10.08 18.56
N LEU A 191 -0.78 -11.27 18.83
CA LEU A 191 -2.17 -11.45 19.24
C LEU A 191 -2.21 -11.57 20.77
N HIS A 192 -2.35 -10.43 21.44
CA HIS A 192 -2.26 -10.34 22.90
C HIS A 192 -3.11 -11.36 23.66
N ARG A 193 -2.54 -11.95 24.71
CA ARG A 193 -3.21 -12.98 25.55
C ARG A 193 -4.61 -12.58 26.01
N SER A 194 -4.85 -11.31 26.37
CA SER A 194 -6.18 -10.82 26.76
C SER A 194 -7.21 -10.98 25.65
N ILE A 195 -6.90 -10.52 24.42
CA ILE A 195 -7.79 -10.65 23.25
C ILE A 195 -7.99 -12.12 22.90
N PHE A 196 -6.92 -12.93 22.95
CA PHE A 196 -6.99 -14.37 22.70
C PHE A 196 -7.93 -15.08 23.70
N LEU A 197 -7.79 -14.81 25.00
CA LEU A 197 -8.68 -15.35 26.03
C LEU A 197 -10.12 -14.86 25.89
N SER A 198 -10.35 -13.60 25.49
CA SER A 198 -11.70 -13.11 25.18
C SER A 198 -12.34 -13.82 23.98
N MET A 199 -11.56 -14.17 22.96
CA MET A 199 -12.04 -14.98 21.83
C MET A 199 -12.36 -16.42 22.24
N MET A 200 -11.54 -17.00 23.12
CA MET A 200 -11.64 -18.39 23.56
C MET A 200 -12.54 -18.60 24.78
N GLU A 201 -13.30 -17.58 25.22
CA GLU A 201 -14.25 -17.65 26.35
C GLU A 201 -13.58 -17.93 27.70
N GLY A 202 -12.38 -17.37 27.91
CA GLY A 202 -11.61 -17.48 29.15
C GLY A 202 -10.59 -18.64 29.14
N GLU A 203 -9.88 -18.79 30.24
CA GLU A 203 -8.75 -19.72 30.36
C GLU A 203 -9.18 -21.19 30.55
N GLU A 204 -10.28 -21.44 31.28
CA GLU A 204 -10.85 -22.79 31.43
C GLU A 204 -11.35 -23.37 30.09
N SER A 205 -11.96 -22.52 29.27
CA SER A 205 -12.51 -22.87 27.95
C SER A 205 -11.44 -23.32 26.96
N LEU A 206 -10.16 -22.96 27.16
CA LEU A 206 -9.05 -23.41 26.30
C LEU A 206 -8.95 -24.93 26.19
N LYS A 207 -9.24 -25.66 27.29
CA LYS A 207 -9.24 -27.13 27.28
C LYS A 207 -10.39 -27.67 26.44
N HIS A 208 -11.58 -27.07 26.58
CA HIS A 208 -12.81 -27.49 25.91
C HIS A 208 -12.79 -27.24 24.40
N PHE A 209 -11.95 -26.31 23.93
CA PHE A 209 -11.71 -26.04 22.51
C PHE A 209 -10.32 -26.51 22.04
N SER A 210 -9.67 -27.46 22.73
CA SER A 210 -8.40 -28.06 22.27
C SER A 210 -8.60 -29.50 21.80
N PRO A 211 -8.74 -29.78 20.49
CA PRO A 211 -8.90 -31.13 19.94
C PRO A 211 -7.92 -32.18 20.48
N GLU A 212 -6.67 -31.79 20.74
CA GLU A 212 -5.64 -32.66 21.34
C GLU A 212 -5.99 -33.07 22.78
N LEU A 213 -6.54 -32.15 23.58
CA LEU A 213 -6.96 -32.43 24.96
C LEU A 213 -8.33 -33.11 25.02
N ILE A 214 -9.24 -32.78 24.09
CA ILE A 214 -10.56 -33.41 23.97
C ILE A 214 -10.43 -34.91 23.73
N ILE A 215 -9.47 -35.35 22.90
CA ILE A 215 -9.31 -36.79 22.59
C ILE A 215 -8.54 -37.57 23.66
N GLU A 216 -7.78 -36.89 24.51
CA GLU A 216 -7.12 -37.49 25.69
C GLU A 216 -8.06 -37.59 26.91
N ASP A 217 -9.19 -36.88 26.91
CA ASP A 217 -10.23 -37.00 27.94
C ASP A 217 -10.80 -38.44 27.97
N PRO A 218 -10.80 -39.13 29.13
CA PRO A 218 -11.35 -40.49 29.25
C PRO A 218 -12.81 -40.63 28.78
N SER A 219 -13.62 -39.57 28.86
CA SER A 219 -15.00 -39.55 28.38
C SER A 219 -15.12 -39.56 26.85
N ALA A 220 -14.08 -39.12 26.13
CA ALA A 220 -14.04 -39.13 24.66
C ALA A 220 -13.52 -40.47 24.09
N LYS A 221 -12.98 -41.38 24.91
CA LYS A 221 -12.33 -42.62 24.47
C LYS A 221 -13.16 -43.48 23.50
N ASN A 222 -14.48 -43.50 23.67
CA ASN A 222 -15.37 -44.28 22.79
C ASN A 222 -15.65 -43.59 21.44
N THR A 223 -15.48 -42.27 21.35
CA THR A 223 -15.68 -41.47 20.12
C THR A 223 -14.60 -41.72 19.06
N VAL A 224 -13.42 -42.20 19.47
CA VAL A 224 -12.32 -42.63 18.59
C VAL A 224 -12.82 -43.52 17.45
N SER A 225 -13.74 -44.43 17.74
CA SER A 225 -14.24 -45.44 16.81
C SER A 225 -15.06 -44.88 15.63
N ILE A 226 -15.63 -43.68 15.76
CA ILE A 226 -16.47 -43.04 14.73
C ILE A 226 -15.75 -41.91 13.99
N LEU A 227 -14.60 -41.43 14.48
CA LEU A 227 -13.84 -40.36 13.84
C LEU A 227 -13.29 -40.80 12.46
N PRO A 228 -13.33 -39.92 11.44
CA PRO A 228 -12.81 -40.24 10.11
C PRO A 228 -11.28 -40.24 10.12
N ARG A 229 -10.67 -40.66 9.00
CA ARG A 229 -9.21 -40.51 8.83
C ARG A 229 -8.83 -39.03 8.88
N ILE A 230 -7.87 -38.69 9.74
CA ILE A 230 -7.31 -37.34 9.88
C ILE A 230 -5.97 -37.29 9.16
N ILE A 231 -5.80 -36.33 8.26
CA ILE A 231 -4.56 -36.10 7.51
C ILE A 231 -4.14 -34.66 7.74
N LEU A 232 -2.97 -34.48 8.33
CA LEU A 232 -2.42 -33.18 8.70
C LEU A 232 -1.28 -32.79 7.75
N PHE A 233 -1.24 -31.51 7.41
CA PHE A 233 -0.25 -30.91 6.51
C PHE A 233 0.37 -29.69 7.19
N HIS A 234 1.70 -29.66 7.31
CA HIS A 234 2.39 -28.53 7.94
C HIS A 234 3.72 -28.21 7.25
N GLY A 235 4.08 -26.94 7.15
CA GLY A 235 5.42 -26.52 6.73
C GLY A 235 6.41 -26.56 7.89
N THR A 236 7.65 -27.06 7.68
CA THR A 236 8.63 -27.18 8.78
C THR A 236 9.25 -25.84 9.22
N GLU A 237 9.02 -24.77 8.47
CA GLU A 237 9.46 -23.40 8.80
C GLU A 237 8.23 -22.50 9.02
N ASP A 238 7.11 -23.09 9.45
CA ASP A 238 5.93 -22.36 9.91
C ASP A 238 6.22 -21.67 11.25
N PHE A 239 6.36 -20.34 11.17
CA PHE A 239 6.63 -19.48 12.31
C PHE A 239 5.35 -18.87 12.91
N THR A 240 4.21 -19.02 12.24
CA THR A 240 2.92 -18.49 12.73
C THR A 240 2.35 -19.47 13.73
N ILE A 241 2.22 -20.75 13.33
CA ILE A 241 1.91 -21.88 14.22
C ILE A 241 3.08 -22.86 14.08
N PRO A 242 3.77 -23.27 15.15
CA PRO A 242 4.87 -24.23 15.04
C PRO A 242 4.37 -25.58 14.51
N ALA A 243 5.17 -26.21 13.65
CA ALA A 243 4.87 -27.55 13.12
C ALA A 243 4.67 -28.60 14.23
N ASP A 244 5.31 -28.40 15.39
CA ASP A 244 5.15 -29.20 16.60
C ASP A 244 3.68 -29.38 16.99
N ALA A 245 2.83 -28.36 16.83
CA ALA A 245 1.40 -28.44 17.15
C ALA A 245 0.63 -29.47 16.29
N SER A 246 1.14 -29.84 15.11
CA SER A 246 0.60 -30.94 14.31
C SER A 246 1.36 -32.26 14.51
N ILE A 247 2.60 -32.21 14.98
CA ILE A 247 3.37 -33.40 15.39
C ILE A 247 2.74 -34.01 16.65
N THR A 248 2.58 -33.20 17.72
CA THR A 248 1.95 -33.63 18.97
C THR A 248 0.54 -34.16 18.73
N PHE A 249 -0.27 -33.42 17.96
CA PHE A 249 -1.64 -33.84 17.68
C PHE A 249 -1.68 -35.15 16.87
N ALA A 250 -0.84 -35.32 15.84
CA ALA A 250 -0.77 -36.58 15.09
C ALA A 250 -0.33 -37.77 15.97
N GLU A 251 0.60 -37.56 16.91
CA GLU A 251 1.03 -38.58 17.86
C GLU A 251 -0.07 -38.93 18.87
N THR A 252 -0.74 -37.93 19.44
CA THR A 252 -1.86 -38.12 20.37
C THR A 252 -3.04 -38.82 19.68
N LEU A 253 -3.37 -38.48 18.43
CA LEU A 253 -4.40 -39.18 17.65
C LEU A 253 -4.04 -40.66 17.42
N LYS A 254 -2.79 -40.95 17.02
CA LYS A 254 -2.30 -42.34 16.86
C LYS A 254 -2.32 -43.10 18.18
N ARG A 255 -1.93 -42.46 19.29
CA ARG A 255 -1.95 -43.02 20.66
C ARG A 255 -3.37 -43.34 21.12
N ALA A 256 -4.34 -42.50 20.77
CA ALA A 256 -5.76 -42.70 21.04
C ALA A 256 -6.39 -43.79 20.15
N GLY A 257 -5.75 -44.18 19.04
CA GLY A 257 -6.25 -45.17 18.08
C GLY A 257 -7.01 -44.58 16.89
N VAL A 258 -7.02 -43.26 16.72
CA VAL A 258 -7.62 -42.59 15.56
C VAL A 258 -6.69 -42.77 14.34
N PRO A 259 -7.21 -43.15 13.15
CA PRO A 259 -6.39 -43.27 11.95
C PRO A 259 -5.89 -41.87 11.50
N ALA A 260 -4.63 -41.56 11.85
CA ALA A 260 -4.04 -40.25 11.62
C ALA A 260 -2.70 -40.30 10.83
N GLU A 261 -2.53 -39.37 9.91
CA GLU A 261 -1.35 -39.18 9.06
C GLU A 261 -0.86 -37.73 9.15
N LEU A 262 0.46 -37.51 9.06
CA LEU A 262 1.07 -36.18 9.09
C LEU A 262 2.10 -36.09 7.97
N ILE A 263 1.99 -35.04 7.16
CA ILE A 263 2.89 -34.75 6.04
C ILE A 263 3.54 -33.39 6.30
N LEU A 264 4.86 -33.42 6.52
CA LEU A 264 5.69 -32.25 6.78
C LEU A 264 6.42 -31.80 5.51
N TYR A 265 6.18 -30.56 5.08
CA TYR A 265 6.82 -29.98 3.91
C TYR A 265 8.05 -29.17 4.31
N LYS A 266 9.23 -29.72 3.98
CA LYS A 266 10.52 -29.15 4.37
C LYS A 266 10.72 -27.74 3.78
N GLY A 267 11.01 -26.77 4.65
CA GLY A 267 11.31 -25.40 4.26
C GLY A 267 10.10 -24.54 3.87
N LYS A 268 8.87 -25.04 4.02
CA LYS A 268 7.64 -24.28 3.77
C LYS A 268 7.20 -23.52 5.03
N THR A 269 6.66 -22.33 4.83
CA THR A 269 6.08 -21.44 5.86
C THR A 269 4.54 -21.54 5.88
N HIS A 270 3.89 -20.87 6.85
CA HIS A 270 2.42 -20.84 7.03
C HIS A 270 1.61 -20.50 5.77
N THR A 271 2.18 -19.70 4.88
CA THR A 271 1.49 -19.22 3.67
C THR A 271 1.92 -19.93 2.39
N ASP A 272 3.00 -20.72 2.41
CA ASP A 272 3.49 -21.35 1.18
C ASP A 272 2.47 -22.35 0.63
N LEU A 273 2.03 -23.28 1.48
CA LEU A 273 1.13 -24.38 1.12
C LEU A 273 -0.25 -23.92 0.61
N PHE A 274 -0.74 -22.77 1.07
CA PHE A 274 -2.09 -22.29 0.76
C PHE A 274 -2.14 -21.07 -0.17
N VAL A 275 -1.07 -20.25 -0.20
CA VAL A 275 -1.02 -19.01 -1.00
C VAL A 275 0.07 -19.09 -2.05
N GLN A 276 1.32 -19.32 -1.67
CA GLN A 276 2.44 -19.12 -2.60
C GLN A 276 2.56 -20.27 -3.62
N ASP A 277 2.42 -21.53 -3.22
CA ASP A 277 2.46 -22.67 -4.14
C ASP A 277 1.25 -22.70 -5.09
N PRO A 278 0.00 -22.44 -4.63
CA PRO A 278 -1.13 -22.23 -5.52
C PRO A 278 -0.99 -21.04 -6.48
N LEU A 279 -0.34 -19.92 -6.09
CA LEU A 279 -0.05 -18.80 -6.99
C LEU A 279 1.11 -19.07 -7.96
N ARG A 280 2.10 -19.87 -7.54
CA ARG A 280 3.24 -20.32 -8.35
C ARG A 280 2.80 -21.23 -9.49
N GLY A 281 1.78 -22.05 -9.27
CA GLY A 281 1.24 -22.99 -10.25
C GLY A 281 2.22 -24.13 -10.57
N GLY A 282 1.91 -24.90 -11.60
CA GLY A 282 2.60 -26.17 -11.86
C GLY A 282 2.25 -27.24 -10.81
N LYS A 283 3.22 -28.11 -10.50
CA LYS A 283 3.06 -29.22 -9.54
C LYS A 283 2.91 -28.67 -8.11
N ASP A 284 1.98 -29.24 -7.33
CA ASP A 284 1.88 -29.04 -5.89
C ASP A 284 1.88 -30.41 -5.23
N GLU A 285 2.72 -30.63 -4.23
CA GLU A 285 2.69 -31.90 -3.51
C GLU A 285 1.41 -32.03 -2.66
N LEU A 286 0.95 -30.92 -2.07
CA LEU A 286 -0.28 -30.87 -1.28
C LEU A 286 -1.53 -31.08 -2.15
N PHE A 287 -1.66 -30.30 -3.22
CA PHE A 287 -2.82 -30.39 -4.12
C PHE A 287 -2.88 -31.76 -4.82
N ASP A 288 -1.75 -32.26 -5.34
CA ASP A 288 -1.72 -33.56 -6.03
C ASP A 288 -2.03 -34.71 -5.06
N TYR A 289 -1.58 -34.65 -3.80
CA TYR A 289 -1.97 -35.60 -2.76
C TYR A 289 -3.48 -35.56 -2.47
N ILE A 290 -4.05 -34.37 -2.22
CA ILE A 290 -5.49 -34.21 -1.92
C ILE A 290 -6.34 -34.76 -3.07
N VAL A 291 -6.03 -34.39 -4.31
CA VAL A 291 -6.76 -34.85 -5.51
C VAL A 291 -6.59 -36.37 -5.68
N GLY A 292 -5.39 -36.90 -5.48
CA GLY A 292 -5.12 -38.34 -5.54
C GLY A 292 -5.89 -39.14 -4.48
N TYR A 293 -5.99 -38.62 -3.25
CA TYR A 293 -6.75 -39.23 -2.16
C TYR A 293 -8.27 -39.19 -2.41
N ILE A 294 -8.80 -38.05 -2.87
CA ILE A 294 -10.25 -37.88 -3.13
C ILE A 294 -10.73 -38.74 -4.31
N HIS A 295 -9.89 -38.96 -5.32
CA HIS A 295 -10.17 -39.87 -6.44
C HIS A 295 -9.58 -41.27 -6.27
N ALA A 296 -9.13 -41.65 -5.07
CA ALA A 296 -8.69 -43.02 -4.80
C ALA A 296 -9.83 -44.01 -5.07
N GLY A 297 -9.60 -44.97 -5.96
CA GLY A 297 -10.61 -45.93 -6.45
C GLY A 297 -11.36 -45.50 -7.71
N ASP A 298 -11.20 -44.26 -8.18
CA ASP A 298 -11.80 -43.75 -9.43
C ASP A 298 -10.74 -43.64 -10.54
N VAL A 299 -10.51 -44.76 -11.23
CA VAL A 299 -9.47 -44.89 -12.28
C VAL A 299 -9.68 -43.86 -13.40
N ASN A 300 -10.94 -43.56 -13.75
CA ASN A 300 -11.27 -42.60 -14.80
C ASN A 300 -10.96 -41.16 -14.38
N ALA A 301 -11.31 -40.78 -13.15
CA ALA A 301 -10.94 -39.47 -12.62
C ALA A 301 -9.42 -39.33 -12.47
N LEU A 302 -8.71 -40.35 -12.00
CA LEU A 302 -7.24 -40.35 -11.89
C LEU A 302 -6.57 -40.22 -13.28
N ALA A 303 -7.06 -40.92 -14.30
CA ALA A 303 -6.58 -40.76 -15.68
C ALA A 303 -6.84 -39.36 -16.25
N LYS A 304 -8.01 -38.77 -15.96
CA LYS A 304 -8.34 -37.38 -16.32
C LYS A 304 -7.46 -36.37 -15.57
N VAL A 305 -7.13 -36.63 -14.30
CA VAL A 305 -6.20 -35.81 -13.50
C VAL A 305 -4.77 -35.89 -14.03
N ALA A 306 -4.30 -37.07 -14.44
CA ALA A 306 -2.97 -37.27 -15.00
C ALA A 306 -2.79 -36.63 -16.39
N THR A 307 -3.87 -36.50 -17.15
CA THR A 307 -3.90 -35.84 -18.48
C THR A 307 -4.29 -34.36 -18.42
N ALA A 308 -4.74 -33.87 -17.26
CA ALA A 308 -5.12 -32.46 -17.08
C ALA A 308 -3.89 -31.54 -17.23
N PRO A 309 -4.07 -30.33 -17.81
CA PRO A 309 -2.98 -29.36 -17.90
C PRO A 309 -2.43 -28.99 -16.52
N ALA A 310 -1.14 -28.68 -16.48
CA ALA A 310 -0.48 -28.17 -15.29
C ALA A 310 -1.16 -26.86 -14.82
N ARG A 311 -1.29 -26.67 -13.50
CA ARG A 311 -1.99 -25.52 -12.92
C ARG A 311 -1.36 -24.20 -13.42
N LYS A 312 -2.21 -23.25 -13.80
CA LYS A 312 -1.79 -21.95 -14.35
C LYS A 312 -0.97 -21.17 -13.31
N ARG A 313 0.20 -20.69 -13.71
CA ARG A 313 1.01 -19.76 -12.90
C ARG A 313 0.31 -18.40 -12.83
N LEU A 314 -0.07 -17.97 -11.63
CA LEU A 314 -0.74 -16.69 -11.40
C LEU A 314 0.24 -15.57 -11.10
N CYS A 315 1.39 -15.88 -10.48
CA CYS A 315 2.47 -14.93 -10.19
C CYS A 315 3.83 -15.40 -10.75
N PRO A 316 4.65 -14.53 -11.40
CA PRO A 316 6.01 -14.86 -11.81
C PRO A 316 6.91 -15.24 -10.64
N GLU A 317 7.79 -16.23 -10.82
CA GLU A 317 8.73 -16.71 -9.79
C GLU A 317 9.62 -15.59 -9.23
N LEU A 318 9.95 -14.61 -10.07
CA LEU A 318 10.75 -13.45 -9.68
C LEU A 318 10.03 -12.59 -8.64
N LEU A 319 8.72 -12.32 -8.80
CA LEU A 319 7.97 -11.49 -7.85
C LEU A 319 7.80 -12.21 -6.51
N LEU A 320 7.52 -13.52 -6.55
CA LEU A 320 7.46 -14.38 -5.36
C LEU A 320 8.78 -14.36 -4.57
N LYS A 321 9.93 -14.44 -5.27
CA LYS A 321 11.26 -14.39 -4.63
C LYS A 321 11.65 -12.99 -4.13
N LEU A 322 11.32 -11.94 -4.89
CA LEU A 322 11.60 -10.55 -4.51
C LEU A 322 10.85 -10.13 -3.25
N ALA A 323 9.66 -10.68 -3.01
CA ALA A 323 8.83 -10.35 -1.86
C ALA A 323 9.45 -10.78 -0.50
N GLY A 324 10.55 -11.54 -0.51
CA GLY A 324 11.20 -12.10 0.67
C GLY A 324 12.62 -11.61 0.98
N MET A 325 13.16 -10.56 0.36
CA MET A 325 14.59 -10.19 0.53
C MET A 325 14.85 -8.70 0.79
N ILE A 326 15.62 -8.41 1.84
CA ILE A 326 16.22 -7.12 2.19
C ILE A 326 17.75 -7.28 2.24
N TYR A 327 18.49 -6.23 1.90
CA TYR A 327 19.94 -6.18 2.05
C TYR A 327 20.32 -5.05 3.02
N LEU A 328 21.18 -5.35 4.00
CA LEU A 328 21.69 -4.40 5.00
C LEU A 328 23.22 -4.32 4.87
N VAL A 329 23.78 -3.11 4.93
CA VAL A 329 25.23 -2.91 5.08
C VAL A 329 25.54 -2.57 6.52
N ALA A 330 26.51 -3.28 7.10
CA ALA A 330 27.05 -3.02 8.43
C ALA A 330 28.58 -3.07 8.33
N GLU A 331 29.22 -1.91 8.44
CA GLU A 331 30.68 -1.75 8.23
C GLU A 331 31.12 -2.42 6.91
N ASN A 332 32.06 -3.37 6.99
CA ASN A 332 32.59 -4.12 5.84
C ASN A 332 31.82 -5.43 5.56
N ARG A 333 30.52 -5.48 5.90
CA ARG A 333 29.65 -6.64 5.63
C ARG A 333 28.35 -6.23 4.93
N VAL A 334 27.93 -7.04 3.96
CA VAL A 334 26.59 -7.01 3.39
C VAL A 334 25.82 -8.23 3.88
N LEU A 335 24.79 -7.99 4.68
CA LEU A 335 23.86 -9.00 5.17
C LEU A 335 22.66 -9.09 4.22
N LYS A 336 22.43 -10.28 3.69
CA LYS A 336 21.21 -10.66 2.98
C LYS A 336 20.20 -11.14 4.01
N ILE A 337 19.26 -10.26 4.35
CA ILE A 337 18.19 -10.51 5.30
C ILE A 337 17.01 -11.08 4.51
N ASN A 338 16.75 -12.37 4.65
CA ASN A 338 15.53 -12.97 4.13
C ASN A 338 14.36 -12.59 5.06
N THR A 339 13.45 -11.73 4.60
CA THR A 339 12.32 -11.25 5.42
C THR A 339 11.30 -12.33 5.74
N MET A 340 11.37 -13.49 5.08
CA MET A 340 10.56 -14.67 5.37
C MET A 340 11.20 -15.54 6.47
N ASN A 341 12.52 -15.45 6.70
CA ASN A 341 13.19 -16.13 7.82
C ASN A 341 13.01 -15.33 9.12
N THR A 342 11.91 -15.56 9.83
CA THR A 342 11.68 -15.00 11.18
C THR A 342 12.23 -15.88 12.31
N LYS A 343 13.41 -16.48 12.09
CA LYS A 343 14.22 -17.09 13.16
C LYS A 343 14.74 -16.00 14.11
N PRO A 344 15.04 -16.32 15.38
CA PRO A 344 15.56 -15.37 16.36
C PRO A 344 16.82 -14.63 15.85
N PRO A 345 17.10 -13.42 16.38
CA PRO A 345 17.96 -12.40 15.75
C PRO A 345 19.41 -12.83 15.42
N GLU A 346 19.90 -13.93 15.99
CA GLU A 346 21.25 -14.46 15.75
C GLU A 346 21.44 -15.14 14.38
N SER A 347 20.37 -15.43 13.61
CA SER A 347 20.46 -16.20 12.35
C SER A 347 19.71 -15.62 11.14
N ALA A 348 19.11 -14.43 11.25
CA ALA A 348 18.25 -13.87 10.20
C ALA A 348 19.00 -13.26 8.98
N GLY A 349 20.32 -13.03 9.10
CA GLY A 349 21.15 -12.45 8.03
C GLY A 349 22.20 -13.43 7.53
N GLU A 350 22.09 -13.85 6.27
CA GLU A 350 23.18 -14.52 5.55
C GLU A 350 24.24 -13.48 5.19
N VAL A 351 25.51 -13.72 5.55
CA VAL A 351 26.61 -12.82 5.14
C VAL A 351 26.86 -13.02 3.64
N LEU A 352 26.34 -12.13 2.81
CA LEU A 352 26.53 -12.16 1.36
C LEU A 352 27.98 -11.84 1.00
N LEU A 353 28.55 -10.85 1.68
CA LEU A 353 29.91 -10.37 1.56
C LEU A 353 30.41 -9.98 2.96
N GLY A 354 31.57 -10.49 3.33
CA GLY A 354 32.19 -10.27 4.63
C GLY A 354 33.22 -11.38 4.89
N PRO A 355 34.18 -11.19 5.82
CA PRO A 355 35.11 -12.25 6.15
C PRO A 355 34.39 -13.41 6.84
N GLU A 356 34.65 -14.63 6.39
CA GLU A 356 34.40 -15.83 7.20
C GLU A 356 35.21 -15.72 8.51
N THR A 357 34.70 -16.35 9.57
CA THR A 357 35.31 -16.35 10.90
C THR A 357 36.72 -16.95 10.87
N GLY A 358 37.74 -16.10 10.75
CA GLY A 358 39.15 -16.49 10.85
C GLY A 358 40.12 -15.83 9.86
N LEU A 359 39.67 -15.17 8.78
CA LEU A 359 40.59 -14.56 7.79
C LEU A 359 40.78 -13.04 7.98
N GLN A 360 42.02 -12.64 8.23
CA GLN A 360 42.42 -11.25 8.46
C GLN A 360 43.00 -10.63 7.17
N GLY A 361 42.28 -9.66 6.60
CA GLY A 361 42.66 -9.00 5.34
C GLY A 361 41.50 -8.22 4.72
N MET A 362 41.03 -7.17 5.40
CA MET A 362 39.85 -6.43 4.95
C MET A 362 40.11 -5.61 3.67
N LYS A 363 39.07 -5.55 2.83
CA LYS A 363 38.88 -4.49 1.84
C LYS A 363 37.65 -3.71 2.27
N GLU A 364 37.79 -2.39 2.37
CA GLU A 364 36.73 -1.51 2.90
C GLU A 364 35.57 -1.37 1.90
N ILE A 365 34.33 -1.38 2.38
CA ILE A 365 33.15 -1.11 1.53
C ILE A 365 32.89 0.39 1.53
N ILE A 366 33.18 1.05 0.41
CA ILE A 366 32.99 2.49 0.24
C ILE A 366 31.50 2.85 0.16
N GLY A 367 30.68 1.98 -0.44
CA GLY A 367 29.24 2.21 -0.50
C GLY A 367 28.49 1.19 -1.34
N LEU A 368 27.17 1.17 -1.16
CA LEU A 368 26.24 0.26 -1.82
C LEU A 368 25.03 1.03 -2.34
N THR A 369 24.52 0.61 -3.50
CA THR A 369 23.27 1.11 -4.08
C THR A 369 22.48 -0.03 -4.71
N VAL A 370 21.15 0.11 -4.81
CA VAL A 370 20.24 -0.95 -5.24
C VAL A 370 19.37 -0.48 -6.39
N SER A 371 19.40 -1.19 -7.52
CA SER A 371 18.51 -0.98 -8.65
C SER A 371 17.43 -2.07 -8.67
N ILE A 372 16.21 -1.71 -8.27
CA ILE A 372 15.04 -2.60 -8.32
C ILE A 372 14.73 -2.95 -9.80
N SER A 373 14.67 -1.94 -10.67
CA SER A 373 14.38 -2.11 -12.11
C SER A 373 15.35 -3.05 -12.81
N SER A 374 16.63 -2.98 -12.47
CA SER A 374 17.69 -3.81 -13.08
C SER A 374 17.94 -5.12 -12.34
N SER A 375 17.21 -5.35 -11.23
CA SER A 375 17.37 -6.47 -10.29
C SER A 375 18.80 -6.69 -9.80
N CYS A 376 19.50 -5.60 -9.45
CA CYS A 376 20.92 -5.63 -9.09
C CYS A 376 21.25 -4.81 -7.84
N VAL A 377 22.20 -5.32 -7.05
CA VAL A 377 22.90 -4.63 -5.96
C VAL A 377 24.28 -4.25 -6.48
N ILE A 378 24.68 -2.98 -6.36
CA ILE A 378 25.96 -2.47 -6.83
C ILE A 378 26.77 -2.00 -5.63
N ILE A 379 28.01 -2.50 -5.52
CA ILE A 379 28.89 -2.30 -4.36
C ILE A 379 30.21 -1.73 -4.85
N ASN A 380 30.68 -0.64 -4.24
CA ASN A 380 32.04 -0.13 -4.43
C ASN A 380 32.95 -0.63 -3.29
N ILE A 381 34.06 -1.26 -3.64
CA ILE A 381 35.03 -1.84 -2.70
C ILE A 381 36.38 -1.13 -2.88
N ASP A 382 36.97 -0.64 -1.78
CA ASP A 382 38.20 0.15 -1.79
C ASP A 382 39.33 -0.56 -2.53
N ARG A 383 40.09 0.25 -3.28
CA ARG A 383 41.22 -0.13 -4.15
C ARG A 383 40.93 -1.30 -5.11
N THR A 384 39.66 -1.65 -5.29
CA THR A 384 39.23 -2.84 -6.04
C THR A 384 38.30 -2.46 -7.17
N GLY A 385 37.15 -1.82 -6.87
CA GLY A 385 36.20 -1.34 -7.89
C GLY A 385 34.74 -1.62 -7.56
N LEU A 386 33.90 -1.41 -8.58
CA LEU A 386 32.46 -1.62 -8.56
C LEU A 386 32.09 -3.04 -8.99
N PHE A 387 31.16 -3.64 -8.25
CA PHE A 387 30.63 -4.98 -8.50
C PHE A 387 29.10 -4.95 -8.52
N GLY A 388 28.51 -5.30 -9.66
CA GLY A 388 27.06 -5.49 -9.81
C GLY A 388 26.68 -6.95 -9.58
N TYR A 389 26.03 -7.24 -8.46
CA TYR A 389 25.47 -8.55 -8.12
C TYR A 389 23.97 -8.60 -8.41
N LYS A 390 23.45 -9.78 -8.76
CA LYS A 390 22.01 -10.06 -8.77
C LYS A 390 21.50 -10.24 -7.33
N PHE A 391 20.18 -10.12 -7.14
CA PHE A 391 19.50 -10.47 -5.87
C PHE A 391 19.56 -11.96 -5.47
N ASP A 392 20.25 -12.81 -6.23
CA ASP A 392 20.58 -14.19 -5.85
C ASP A 392 22.05 -14.37 -5.43
N GLY A 393 22.80 -13.27 -5.32
CA GLY A 393 24.21 -13.24 -4.95
C GLY A 393 25.18 -13.51 -6.10
N ARG A 394 24.71 -13.82 -7.31
CA ARG A 394 25.60 -14.04 -8.46
C ARG A 394 26.12 -12.72 -9.03
N LEU A 395 27.44 -12.62 -9.22
CA LEU A 395 28.05 -11.49 -9.90
C LEU A 395 27.55 -11.40 -11.35
N LYS A 396 27.07 -10.22 -11.77
CA LYS A 396 26.60 -9.90 -13.12
C LYS A 396 27.68 -9.21 -13.94
N TRP A 397 28.39 -8.25 -13.33
CA TRP A 397 29.53 -7.56 -13.92
C TRP A 397 30.41 -6.93 -12.84
N SER A 398 31.67 -6.67 -13.16
CA SER A 398 32.62 -5.92 -12.33
C SER A 398 33.40 -4.93 -13.21
N ILE A 399 33.67 -3.74 -12.66
CA ILE A 399 34.38 -2.65 -13.35
C ILE A 399 35.20 -1.88 -12.33
N GLY A 400 36.44 -1.52 -12.65
CA GLY A 400 37.26 -0.79 -11.67
C GLY A 400 38.56 -0.28 -12.26
N PRO A 401 39.14 0.81 -11.72
CA PRO A 401 40.40 1.36 -12.20
C PRO A 401 41.58 0.42 -11.98
N ALA A 402 41.51 -0.36 -10.89
CA ALA A 402 42.48 -1.39 -10.53
C ALA A 402 42.22 -2.76 -11.20
N ILE A 403 41.05 -2.98 -11.82
CA ILE A 403 40.71 -4.25 -12.47
C ILE A 403 41.31 -4.26 -13.88
N SER A 404 42.26 -5.17 -14.11
CA SER A 404 42.83 -5.39 -15.43
C SER A 404 41.99 -6.41 -16.20
N ARG A 405 41.57 -6.06 -17.42
CA ARG A 405 40.84 -6.99 -18.32
C ARG A 405 41.56 -7.05 -19.66
N MET A 406 41.92 -8.26 -20.08
CA MET A 406 42.70 -8.49 -21.33
C MET A 406 44.02 -7.69 -21.38
N GLY A 407 44.68 -7.48 -20.23
CA GLY A 407 45.94 -6.74 -20.13
C GLY A 407 45.81 -5.20 -20.01
N TYR A 408 44.61 -4.64 -20.16
CA TYR A 408 44.37 -3.19 -20.06
C TYR A 408 43.66 -2.82 -18.76
N ARG A 409 44.12 -1.74 -18.09
CA ARG A 409 43.40 -1.08 -16.99
C ARG A 409 42.19 -0.33 -17.56
N GLN A 410 41.01 -0.49 -16.97
CA GLN A 410 39.79 0.03 -17.58
C GLN A 410 39.43 1.48 -17.20
N GLY A 411 39.96 2.05 -16.10
CA GLY A 411 39.31 3.19 -15.43
C GLY A 411 40.19 4.30 -14.86
N CYS A 412 41.28 4.68 -15.53
CA CYS A 412 42.01 5.93 -15.25
C CYS A 412 42.41 6.55 -16.59
N ARG A 413 42.08 7.83 -16.86
CA ARG A 413 42.44 8.47 -18.14
C ARG A 413 43.93 8.81 -18.21
N LYS A 414 44.54 9.10 -17.06
CA LYS A 414 45.99 9.23 -16.84
C LYS A 414 46.54 7.88 -16.38
N ASN A 415 47.73 7.47 -16.83
CA ASN A 415 48.35 6.17 -16.49
C ASN A 415 48.92 6.14 -15.06
N ASN A 416 48.07 6.45 -14.08
CA ASN A 416 48.46 6.57 -12.67
C ASN A 416 48.20 5.24 -11.95
N THR A 417 49.22 4.67 -11.30
CA THR A 417 49.19 3.30 -10.76
C THR A 417 48.33 3.15 -9.49
N GLY A 418 48.05 4.25 -8.78
CA GLY A 418 47.29 4.30 -7.53
C GLY A 418 45.90 4.90 -7.66
N CYS A 419 45.24 4.80 -8.82
CA CYS A 419 43.90 5.34 -9.04
C CYS A 419 42.81 4.31 -8.69
N TYR A 420 41.78 4.74 -7.95
CA TYR A 420 40.67 3.90 -7.47
C TYR A 420 39.42 4.75 -7.18
N PHE A 421 38.24 4.13 -7.22
CA PHE A 421 36.97 4.80 -6.90
C PHE A 421 36.89 5.14 -5.41
N VAL A 422 36.40 6.33 -5.08
CA VAL A 422 36.31 6.85 -3.69
C VAL A 422 34.90 7.23 -3.27
N SER A 423 33.96 7.40 -4.21
CA SER A 423 32.58 7.78 -3.85
C SER A 423 31.67 6.58 -3.64
N VAL A 424 30.59 6.80 -2.89
CA VAL A 424 29.40 5.96 -2.92
C VAL A 424 28.85 5.91 -4.35
N PRO A 425 28.40 4.74 -4.86
CA PRO A 425 27.74 4.63 -6.16
C PRO A 425 26.35 5.29 -6.18
N VAL A 426 26.13 6.24 -7.09
CA VAL A 426 24.85 7.00 -7.21
C VAL A 426 24.08 6.54 -8.45
N ILE A 427 22.79 6.20 -8.30
CA ILE A 427 21.92 5.77 -9.41
C ILE A 427 21.01 6.91 -9.87
N ASP A 428 20.98 7.12 -11.20
CA ASP A 428 19.88 7.80 -11.89
C ASP A 428 18.83 6.77 -12.33
N HIS A 429 17.59 6.96 -11.85
CA HIS A 429 16.49 6.04 -12.09
C HIS A 429 15.78 6.28 -13.43
N CYS A 430 15.96 7.45 -14.04
CA CYS A 430 15.40 7.79 -15.34
C CYS A 430 16.20 7.15 -16.47
N ASP A 431 17.51 7.40 -16.49
CA ASP A 431 18.40 7.02 -17.60
C ASP A 431 19.14 5.68 -17.39
N ALA A 432 18.82 4.98 -16.28
CA ALA A 432 19.46 3.73 -15.84
C ALA A 432 21.00 3.81 -15.80
N ASN A 433 21.50 4.95 -15.35
CA ASN A 433 22.92 5.28 -15.22
C ASN A 433 23.39 5.16 -13.77
N LEU A 434 24.66 4.81 -13.64
CA LEU A 434 25.40 4.75 -12.39
C LEU A 434 26.56 5.74 -12.46
N TYR A 435 26.72 6.55 -11.41
CA TYR A 435 27.82 7.49 -11.27
C TYR A 435 28.75 7.12 -10.11
N VAL A 436 30.05 7.30 -10.34
CA VAL A 436 31.10 7.10 -9.32
C VAL A 436 32.27 8.05 -9.60
N ALA A 437 32.93 8.55 -8.55
CA ALA A 437 34.15 9.35 -8.65
C ALA A 437 35.39 8.58 -8.19
N ASN A 438 36.56 8.96 -8.70
CA ASN A 438 37.86 8.42 -8.29
C ASN A 438 38.72 9.42 -7.51
N ASN A 439 39.79 8.93 -6.88
CA ASN A 439 40.74 9.74 -6.12
C ASN A 439 41.56 10.76 -6.94
N GLN A 440 41.38 10.82 -8.26
CA GLN A 440 42.03 11.79 -9.15
C GLN A 440 41.12 12.98 -9.49
N GLY A 441 39.84 12.96 -9.11
CA GLY A 441 38.85 13.97 -9.51
C GLY A 441 38.14 13.65 -10.84
N GLU A 442 38.16 12.41 -11.31
CA GLU A 442 37.43 11.98 -12.51
C GLU A 442 36.07 11.38 -12.11
N LEU A 443 35.00 11.81 -12.79
CA LEU A 443 33.62 11.35 -12.63
C LEU A 443 33.25 10.42 -13.79
N TYR A 444 32.74 9.23 -13.45
CA TYR A 444 32.44 8.16 -14.39
C TYR A 444 30.93 7.96 -14.51
N SER A 445 30.42 7.85 -15.73
CA SER A 445 29.06 7.38 -16.04
C SER A 445 29.11 5.96 -16.58
N VAL A 446 28.40 5.03 -15.94
CA VAL A 446 28.40 3.59 -16.21
C VAL A 446 26.96 3.12 -16.43
N SER A 447 26.75 2.16 -17.33
CA SER A 447 25.44 1.50 -17.45
C SER A 447 25.18 0.59 -16.24
N ILE A 448 23.99 0.66 -15.63
CA ILE A 448 23.60 -0.31 -14.57
C ILE A 448 23.57 -1.76 -15.11
N HIS A 449 23.41 -1.92 -16.43
CA HIS A 449 23.24 -3.21 -17.08
C HIS A 449 24.55 -3.87 -17.52
N SER A 450 25.61 -3.09 -17.75
CA SER A 450 26.87 -3.58 -18.34
C SER A 450 28.08 -2.80 -17.82
N PRO A 451 29.29 -3.39 -17.81
CA PRO A 451 30.51 -2.71 -17.37
C PRO A 451 31.07 -1.75 -18.45
N GLN A 452 30.20 -1.05 -19.17
CA GLN A 452 30.58 -0.05 -20.18
C GLN A 452 30.44 1.35 -19.60
N PHE A 453 31.52 2.12 -19.70
CA PHE A 453 31.50 3.57 -19.46
C PHE A 453 30.76 4.25 -20.63
N LYS A 454 29.79 5.12 -20.32
CA LYS A 454 29.16 6.01 -21.30
C LYS A 454 30.07 7.22 -21.57
N TRP A 455 30.57 7.85 -20.50
CA TRP A 455 31.49 8.99 -20.55
C TRP A 455 32.30 9.09 -19.25
N ILE A 456 33.39 9.84 -19.31
CA ILE A 456 34.27 10.15 -18.16
C ILE A 456 34.58 11.65 -18.22
N GLN A 457 34.20 12.38 -17.16
CA GLN A 457 34.43 13.82 -17.03
C GLN A 457 35.56 14.07 -16.03
N ASP A 458 36.62 14.77 -16.46
CA ASP A 458 37.70 15.18 -15.57
C ASP A 458 37.30 16.50 -14.89
N LEU A 459 37.13 16.48 -13.57
CA LEU A 459 36.82 17.65 -12.73
C LEU A 459 38.01 18.04 -11.84
N SER A 460 39.19 17.46 -12.05
CA SER A 460 40.40 17.70 -11.22
C SER A 460 40.91 19.15 -11.23
N SER A 461 40.47 19.98 -12.18
CA SER A 461 40.69 21.43 -12.18
C SER A 461 39.90 22.17 -11.10
N PHE A 462 38.75 21.62 -10.69
CA PHE A 462 37.94 22.14 -9.59
C PHE A 462 38.51 21.63 -8.27
N ASP A 463 38.40 20.33 -8.02
CA ASP A 463 38.98 19.63 -6.87
C ASP A 463 38.99 18.11 -7.17
N LYS A 464 39.77 17.34 -6.40
CA LYS A 464 39.73 15.88 -6.37
C LYS A 464 38.58 15.34 -5.52
N SER A 465 38.03 16.16 -4.62
CA SER A 465 36.93 15.81 -3.74
C SER A 465 35.64 16.54 -4.12
N PHE A 466 34.56 15.80 -4.37
CA PHE A 466 33.24 16.35 -4.67
C PHE A 466 32.13 15.33 -4.37
N THR A 467 30.93 15.83 -4.06
CA THR A 467 29.74 14.99 -3.82
C THR A 467 28.83 14.98 -5.06
N ILE A 468 28.21 13.82 -5.33
CA ILE A 468 27.38 13.57 -6.51
C ILE A 468 25.92 13.45 -6.08
N THR A 469 25.01 14.16 -6.76
CA THR A 469 23.56 14.12 -6.51
C THR A 469 22.80 13.98 -7.83
N ALA A 470 22.12 12.85 -8.05
CA ALA A 470 21.31 12.63 -9.25
C ALA A 470 20.00 13.45 -9.20
N GLY A 471 19.72 14.22 -10.25
CA GLY A 471 18.51 15.05 -10.35
C GLY A 471 17.26 14.31 -10.85
N ASN A 472 17.41 13.16 -11.52
CA ASN A 472 16.32 12.41 -12.17
C ASN A 472 15.45 13.32 -13.10
N ASN A 473 16.13 14.23 -13.82
CA ASN A 473 15.57 15.27 -14.68
C ASN A 473 16.43 15.53 -15.94
N GLY A 474 17.31 14.57 -16.29
CA GLY A 474 18.35 14.73 -17.31
C GLY A 474 19.61 15.47 -16.83
N GLN A 475 19.66 15.91 -15.56
CA GLN A 475 20.83 16.59 -14.98
C GLN A 475 21.43 15.83 -13.79
N LEU A 476 22.75 15.84 -13.73
CA LEU A 476 23.55 15.34 -12.63
C LEU A 476 24.21 16.52 -11.92
N TYR A 477 24.00 16.65 -10.62
CA TYR A 477 24.59 17.74 -9.87
C TYR A 477 25.86 17.28 -9.14
N VAL A 478 26.89 18.13 -9.18
CA VAL A 478 28.18 17.91 -8.51
C VAL A 478 28.46 19.09 -7.60
N THR A 479 28.66 18.85 -6.31
CA THR A 479 29.01 19.90 -5.33
C THR A 479 30.49 19.78 -4.97
N VAL A 480 31.25 20.86 -5.19
CA VAL A 480 32.69 20.95 -4.93
C VAL A 480 32.90 21.78 -3.64
N PRO A 481 33.26 21.14 -2.51
CA PRO A 481 33.32 21.83 -1.21
C PRO A 481 34.39 22.92 -1.14
N ALA A 482 35.62 22.61 -1.58
CA ALA A 482 36.77 23.51 -1.44
C ALA A 482 36.59 24.84 -2.18
N ARG A 483 35.86 24.83 -3.31
CA ARG A 483 35.56 26.05 -4.10
C ARG A 483 34.20 26.66 -3.79
N SER A 484 33.39 26.07 -2.91
CA SER A 484 31.99 26.46 -2.69
C SER A 484 31.20 26.63 -4.01
N VAL A 485 31.23 25.60 -4.86
CA VAL A 485 30.58 25.61 -6.18
C VAL A 485 29.68 24.40 -6.38
N VAL A 486 28.54 24.61 -7.05
CA VAL A 486 27.67 23.56 -7.59
C VAL A 486 27.71 23.61 -9.11
N LEU A 487 27.93 22.46 -9.72
CA LEU A 487 27.88 22.24 -11.18
C LEU A 487 26.64 21.41 -11.51
N ALA A 488 26.00 21.68 -12.65
CA ALA A 488 25.08 20.76 -13.29
C ALA A 488 25.72 20.21 -14.56
N LEU A 489 25.70 18.89 -14.72
CA LEU A 489 26.19 18.16 -15.88
C LEU A 489 25.01 17.51 -16.61
N ASP A 490 25.08 17.46 -17.93
CA ASP A 490 24.16 16.67 -18.74
C ASP A 490 24.40 15.17 -18.51
N VAL A 491 23.33 14.42 -18.29
CA VAL A 491 23.37 12.98 -17.99
C VAL A 491 23.86 12.14 -19.18
N LEU A 492 23.57 12.56 -20.42
CA LEU A 492 23.92 11.79 -21.62
C LEU A 492 25.37 11.96 -22.06
N THR A 493 25.93 13.16 -21.90
CA THR A 493 27.24 13.56 -22.45
C THR A 493 28.29 13.89 -21.39
N GLY A 494 27.89 14.21 -20.16
CA GLY A 494 28.78 14.66 -19.09
C GLY A 494 29.21 16.13 -19.18
N THR A 495 28.71 16.90 -20.16
CA THR A 495 29.07 18.31 -20.32
C THR A 495 28.48 19.17 -19.20
N ILE A 496 29.26 20.11 -18.67
CA ILE A 496 28.78 21.10 -17.68
C ILE A 496 27.79 22.05 -18.37
N LEU A 497 26.54 22.03 -17.92
CA LEU A 497 25.44 22.89 -18.37
C LEU A 497 25.50 24.28 -17.73
N TRP A 498 25.76 24.33 -16.43
CA TRP A 498 25.93 25.56 -15.67
C TRP A 498 26.78 25.34 -14.41
N GLN A 499 27.31 26.45 -13.89
CA GLN A 499 28.08 26.53 -12.66
C GLN A 499 27.49 27.66 -11.78
N GLN A 500 27.38 27.43 -10.48
CA GLN A 500 26.94 28.46 -9.52
C GLN A 500 27.77 28.44 -8.24
N SER A 501 28.10 29.63 -7.74
CA SER A 501 28.80 29.82 -6.47
C SER A 501 27.80 29.86 -5.31
N ILE A 502 28.13 29.11 -4.26
CA ILE A 502 27.39 29.03 -3.00
C ILE A 502 28.24 29.57 -1.84
N GLY A 503 27.74 29.51 -0.61
CA GLY A 503 28.51 29.93 0.56
C GLY A 503 29.52 28.88 1.05
N PRO A 504 30.36 29.21 2.04
CA PRO A 504 31.34 28.29 2.63
C PRO A 504 30.65 27.02 3.18
N LEU A 505 31.19 25.86 2.82
CA LEU A 505 30.69 24.55 3.25
C LEU A 505 31.51 23.98 4.40
N GLY A 506 30.90 23.09 5.19
CA GLY A 506 31.57 22.36 6.26
C GLY A 506 32.51 21.26 5.76
N SER A 507 33.46 20.85 6.61
CA SER A 507 34.43 19.79 6.33
C SER A 507 33.87 18.36 6.47
N LEU A 508 32.63 18.23 6.98
CA LEU A 508 31.85 16.98 6.97
C LEU A 508 31.03 16.96 5.67
N GLU A 509 31.15 15.88 4.90
CA GLU A 509 30.65 15.72 3.52
C GLU A 509 29.38 16.54 3.21
N PRO A 510 29.51 17.73 2.60
CA PRO A 510 28.36 18.60 2.35
C PRO A 510 27.56 18.01 1.17
N ALA A 511 26.57 17.22 1.53
CA ALA A 511 25.72 16.53 0.59
C ALA A 511 24.49 17.37 0.28
N SER A 512 24.33 17.69 -1.00
CA SER A 512 23.15 18.35 -1.54
C SER A 512 21.95 17.42 -1.63
N VAL A 513 20.75 17.99 -1.82
CA VAL A 513 19.51 17.27 -2.11
C VAL A 513 18.83 17.89 -3.32
N ALA A 514 18.41 17.07 -4.28
CA ALA A 514 17.54 17.47 -5.38
C ALA A 514 16.09 17.11 -5.08
N ASP A 515 15.16 18.03 -5.34
CA ASP A 515 13.71 17.76 -5.30
C ASP A 515 13.19 17.15 -6.61
N ILE A 516 11.92 16.71 -6.64
CA ILE A 516 11.30 16.09 -7.82
C ILE A 516 11.16 17.05 -9.03
N ASN A 517 11.12 18.36 -8.76
CA ASN A 517 11.15 19.42 -9.78
C ASN A 517 12.58 19.69 -10.29
N GLY A 518 13.58 19.01 -9.72
CA GLY A 518 14.99 19.13 -10.05
C GLY A 518 15.70 20.29 -9.37
N TRP A 519 15.11 20.98 -8.39
CA TRP A 519 15.80 22.03 -7.64
C TRP A 519 16.81 21.40 -6.68
N ILE A 520 18.07 21.79 -6.78
CA ILE A 520 19.13 21.38 -5.86
C ILE A 520 19.25 22.36 -4.70
N THR A 521 19.21 21.82 -3.49
CA THR A 521 19.26 22.54 -2.22
C THR A 521 20.55 22.22 -1.47
N VAL A 522 21.25 23.27 -1.00
CA VAL A 522 22.52 23.18 -0.27
C VAL A 522 22.51 24.10 0.94
N GLY A 523 22.86 23.57 2.11
CA GLY A 523 23.07 24.34 3.34
C GLY A 523 24.50 24.87 3.43
N SER A 524 24.69 26.07 4.00
CA SER A 524 26.01 26.73 4.08
C SER A 524 26.28 27.36 5.45
N LEU A 525 27.56 27.46 5.80
CA LEU A 525 28.07 28.07 7.04
C LEU A 525 27.87 29.59 7.07
N ASP A 526 27.58 30.24 5.94
CA ASP A 526 27.15 31.65 5.93
C ASP A 526 25.73 31.85 6.54
N GLY A 527 24.97 30.77 6.77
CA GLY A 527 23.63 30.76 7.36
C GLY A 527 22.49 30.74 6.33
N TYR A 528 22.83 30.82 5.04
CA TYR A 528 21.87 30.70 3.95
C TYR A 528 21.68 29.25 3.51
N LEU A 529 20.43 28.94 3.16
CA LEU A 529 20.09 27.82 2.29
C LEU A 529 20.11 28.31 0.84
N TYR A 530 20.92 27.68 0.00
CA TYR A 530 21.00 27.92 -1.43
C TYR A 530 20.08 26.93 -2.14
N SER A 531 19.13 27.43 -2.94
CA SER A 531 18.21 26.63 -3.74
C SER A 531 18.39 27.01 -5.20
N ILE A 532 18.82 26.06 -6.04
CA ILE A 532 19.20 26.31 -7.43
C ILE A 532 18.28 25.50 -8.35
N SER A 533 17.63 26.17 -9.30
CA SER A 533 16.76 25.53 -10.28
C SER A 533 17.56 24.70 -11.31
N PRO A 534 16.91 23.79 -12.08
CA PRO A 534 17.53 23.13 -13.23
C PRO A 534 18.10 24.07 -14.31
N SER A 535 17.67 25.33 -14.32
CA SER A 535 18.19 26.38 -15.23
C SER A 535 19.40 27.14 -14.69
N GLY A 536 19.87 26.81 -13.49
CA GLY A 536 20.95 27.51 -12.80
C GLY A 536 20.53 28.77 -12.03
N PHE A 537 19.25 29.18 -12.06
CA PHE A 537 18.78 30.31 -11.24
C PHE A 537 18.86 30.00 -9.73
N VAL A 538 19.53 30.86 -8.96
CA VAL A 538 19.81 30.70 -7.52
C VAL A 538 18.86 31.54 -6.66
N ARG A 539 18.23 30.91 -5.66
CA ARG A 539 17.52 31.55 -4.53
C ARG A 539 18.30 31.35 -3.24
N LYS A 540 18.22 32.32 -2.32
CA LYS A 540 18.81 32.24 -0.97
C LYS A 540 17.73 32.42 0.10
N PHE A 541 17.76 31.59 1.15
CA PHE A 541 16.81 31.65 2.26
C PHE A 541 17.52 31.63 3.63
N PRO A 542 17.14 32.50 4.59
CA PRO A 542 16.15 33.59 4.48
C PRO A 542 16.64 34.74 3.59
N GLN A 543 15.77 35.68 3.22
CA GLN A 543 16.15 36.82 2.36
C GLN A 543 17.05 37.86 3.07
N ARG A 544 16.97 37.98 4.41
CA ARG A 544 17.81 38.88 5.22
C ARG A 544 19.00 38.14 5.81
N LYS A 545 20.17 38.78 5.84
CA LYS A 545 21.41 38.21 6.39
C LYS A 545 21.37 38.16 7.92
N ASN A 546 21.33 36.97 8.50
CA ASN A 546 21.54 36.77 9.94
C ASN A 546 22.98 36.32 10.19
N LEU A 547 23.81 37.23 10.72
CA LEU A 547 25.25 37.01 10.88
C LEU A 547 25.56 35.76 11.72
N ASP A 548 24.85 35.56 12.83
CA ASP A 548 25.16 34.49 13.80
C ASP A 548 24.44 33.16 13.53
N THR A 549 24.08 32.86 12.28
CA THR A 549 23.46 31.57 11.92
C THR A 549 24.35 30.74 11.00
N VAL A 550 24.29 29.41 11.16
CA VAL A 550 25.00 28.43 10.32
C VAL A 550 24.04 27.31 9.91
N ILE A 551 24.27 26.70 8.76
CA ILE A 551 23.67 25.42 8.38
C ILE A 551 24.81 24.43 8.16
N GLN A 552 24.96 23.48 9.09
CA GLN A 552 26.03 22.47 9.08
C GLN A 552 25.53 21.09 8.63
N VAL A 553 24.24 20.80 8.82
CA VAL A 553 23.63 19.51 8.51
C VAL A 553 23.11 19.49 7.07
N LYS A 554 23.24 18.33 6.42
CA LYS A 554 22.60 18.02 5.14
C LYS A 554 21.08 18.33 5.18
N PRO A 555 20.55 19.12 4.24
CA PRO A 555 19.10 19.23 4.05
C PRO A 555 18.46 17.87 3.71
N VAL A 556 17.31 17.53 4.29
CA VAL A 556 16.62 16.25 4.08
C VAL A 556 15.33 16.45 3.29
N LEU A 557 15.14 15.71 2.19
CA LEU A 557 13.92 15.79 1.38
C LEU A 557 12.72 15.24 2.16
N ASP A 558 11.61 15.96 2.13
CA ASP A 558 10.33 15.51 2.68
C ASP A 558 9.68 14.41 1.82
N CYS A 559 8.79 13.60 2.42
CA CYS A 559 8.08 12.49 1.78
C CYS A 559 7.14 12.93 0.63
N SER A 560 6.78 14.21 0.53
CA SER A 560 6.12 14.76 -0.67
C SER A 560 7.03 14.80 -1.91
N GLY A 561 8.35 14.93 -1.71
CA GLY A 561 9.34 15.13 -2.77
C GLY A 561 9.51 16.58 -3.25
N TYR A 562 8.76 17.55 -2.69
CA TYR A 562 8.78 18.98 -3.10
C TYR A 562 9.28 19.93 -1.99
N ALA A 563 9.35 19.48 -0.75
CA ALA A 563 9.80 20.26 0.40
C ALA A 563 11.05 19.63 1.01
N VAL A 564 11.80 20.42 1.78
CA VAL A 564 13.07 20.05 2.40
C VAL A 564 13.09 20.52 3.86
N TYR A 565 13.41 19.60 4.75
CA TYR A 565 13.75 19.87 6.14
C TYR A 565 15.18 20.39 6.25
N ILE A 566 15.36 21.49 6.98
CA ILE A 566 16.68 22.10 7.24
C ILE A 566 16.90 22.29 8.73
N SER A 567 18.15 22.14 9.17
CA SER A 567 18.62 22.56 10.50
C SER A 567 19.42 23.85 10.38
N ARG A 568 19.05 24.90 11.13
CA ARG A 568 19.79 26.16 11.20
C ARG A 568 20.16 26.47 12.65
N THR A 569 21.42 26.26 12.99
CA THR A 569 21.95 26.54 14.33
C THR A 569 22.22 28.04 14.48
N LYS A 570 21.67 28.67 15.52
CA LYS A 570 22.03 30.03 15.94
C LYS A 570 23.18 29.94 16.95
N MET A 571 24.23 30.71 16.69
CA MET A 571 25.45 30.80 17.48
C MET A 571 25.43 32.05 18.35
N GLU A 572 26.26 32.07 19.38
CA GLU A 572 26.51 33.24 20.25
C GLU A 572 27.27 34.36 19.53
N GLY A 573 28.10 33.97 18.56
CA GLY A 573 28.77 34.87 17.61
C GLY A 573 29.39 34.08 16.46
N LYS A 574 29.45 34.68 15.27
CA LYS A 574 30.13 34.10 14.10
C LYS A 574 31.06 35.10 13.43
N ILE A 575 32.30 34.68 13.16
CA ILE A 575 33.29 35.44 12.41
C ILE A 575 33.61 34.67 11.13
N SER A 576 33.59 35.36 9.99
CA SER A 576 33.98 34.78 8.69
C SER A 576 35.13 35.59 8.11
N ILE A 577 36.26 34.94 7.88
CA ILE A 577 37.50 35.54 7.38
C ILE A 577 37.87 34.87 6.05
N THR A 578 37.83 35.62 4.96
CA THR A 578 38.29 35.14 3.65
C THR A 578 39.78 35.46 3.49
N LYS A 579 40.59 34.46 3.11
CA LYS A 579 42.02 34.57 2.81
C LYS A 579 42.32 33.81 1.53
N GLY A 580 42.61 34.53 0.44
CA GLY A 580 42.78 33.91 -0.87
C GLY A 580 41.45 33.35 -1.38
N GLU A 581 41.45 32.11 -1.89
CA GLU A 581 40.22 31.40 -2.30
C GLU A 581 39.44 30.82 -1.10
N ASP A 582 40.07 30.67 0.07
CA ASP A 582 39.47 30.03 1.25
C ASP A 582 38.65 31.00 2.12
N THR A 583 37.48 30.55 2.60
CA THR A 583 36.69 31.26 3.60
C THR A 583 36.62 30.49 4.91
N TYR A 584 37.35 30.97 5.92
CA TYR A 584 37.37 30.40 7.27
C TYR A 584 36.19 30.93 8.08
N VAL A 585 35.32 30.04 8.56
CA VAL A 585 34.17 30.41 9.41
C VAL A 585 34.40 29.88 10.82
N THR A 586 34.64 30.79 11.77
CA THR A 586 34.76 30.49 13.20
C THR A 586 33.45 30.86 13.88
N ALA A 587 32.84 29.91 14.59
CA ALA A 587 31.64 30.13 15.38
C ALA A 587 31.90 29.87 16.87
N MET A 588 31.22 30.63 17.73
CA MET A 588 31.29 30.47 19.19
C MET A 588 30.31 29.37 19.67
N LYS A 589 29.77 29.47 20.88
CA LYS A 589 28.84 28.47 21.43
C LYS A 589 27.51 28.43 20.63
N PRO A 590 26.92 27.26 20.35
CA PRO A 590 25.55 27.19 19.86
C PRO A 590 24.56 27.62 20.95
N LEU A 591 23.58 28.46 20.59
CA LEU A 591 22.52 28.94 21.50
C LEU A 591 21.23 28.13 21.36
N LYS A 592 20.78 27.91 20.11
CA LYS A 592 19.59 27.10 19.79
C LYS A 592 19.57 26.70 18.33
N THR A 593 18.92 25.59 18.03
CA THR A 593 18.77 25.08 16.65
C THR A 593 17.35 25.33 16.17
N ILE A 594 17.20 25.85 14.94
CA ILE A 594 15.91 26.12 14.32
C ILE A 594 15.71 25.10 13.20
N PHE A 595 14.72 24.23 13.36
CA PHE A 595 14.29 23.34 12.28
C PHE A 595 13.22 24.06 11.44
N THR A 596 13.28 23.90 10.12
CA THR A 596 12.32 24.51 9.18
C THR A 596 12.01 23.52 8.06
N LEU A 597 10.73 23.40 7.70
CA LEU A 597 10.26 22.71 6.48
C LEU A 597 9.93 23.76 5.41
N LEU A 598 10.63 23.70 4.28
CA LEU A 598 10.64 24.73 3.23
C LEU A 598 10.46 24.11 1.84
N VAL A 599 9.67 24.73 0.96
CA VAL A 599 9.64 24.43 -0.48
C VAL A 599 10.78 25.18 -1.19
N PRO A 600 11.80 24.51 -1.77
CA PRO A 600 12.96 25.18 -2.35
C PRO A 600 12.63 26.09 -3.54
N ALA A 601 11.63 25.73 -4.34
CA ALA A 601 11.25 26.45 -5.56
C ALA A 601 10.56 27.80 -5.30
N THR A 602 9.66 27.86 -4.30
CA THR A 602 8.86 29.04 -3.96
C THR A 602 9.41 29.82 -2.76
N GLY A 603 10.10 29.14 -1.84
CA GLY A 603 10.46 29.70 -0.53
C GLY A 603 9.37 29.62 0.52
N THR A 604 8.27 28.91 0.26
CA THR A 604 7.16 28.73 1.21
C THR A 604 7.62 27.90 2.40
N VAL A 605 7.46 28.41 3.61
CA VAL A 605 7.71 27.68 4.86
C VAL A 605 6.41 27.05 5.32
N TYR A 606 6.38 25.73 5.51
CA TYR A 606 5.22 25.01 6.05
C TYR A 606 5.26 24.90 7.58
N TRP A 607 6.46 24.83 8.16
CA TRP A 607 6.65 24.65 9.60
C TRP A 607 8.03 25.18 10.00
N SER A 608 8.16 25.77 11.19
CA SER A 608 9.45 26.08 11.79
C SER A 608 9.37 26.19 13.31
N GLU A 609 10.28 25.53 14.01
CA GLU A 609 10.37 25.54 15.48
C GLU A 609 11.82 25.74 15.94
N SER A 610 12.02 26.28 17.14
CA SER A 610 13.35 26.48 17.72
C SER A 610 13.56 25.65 18.99
N TYR A 611 14.59 24.82 18.99
CA TYR A 611 14.94 23.88 20.04
C TYR A 611 16.15 24.40 20.84
N PRO A 612 16.05 24.54 22.18
CA PRO A 612 17.12 25.08 23.02
C PRO A 612 18.21 24.06 23.39
N GLY A 613 18.15 22.83 22.86
CA GLY A 613 19.15 21.77 23.09
C GLY A 613 18.82 20.77 24.21
N SER A 614 17.82 21.03 25.05
CA SER A 614 17.31 20.05 26.03
C SER A 614 16.29 19.10 25.38
N VAL A 615 16.67 17.84 25.17
CA VAL A 615 15.76 16.79 24.67
C VAL A 615 14.89 16.27 25.83
N SER A 616 13.61 16.01 25.55
CA SER A 616 12.63 15.54 26.56
C SER A 616 13.08 14.24 27.28
N SER A 617 12.74 14.13 28.57
CA SER A 617 13.03 12.97 29.42
C SER A 617 12.47 11.64 28.89
N LEU A 618 11.47 11.68 28.02
CA LEU A 618 10.94 10.51 27.30
C LEU A 618 12.00 9.81 26.42
N PHE A 619 12.86 10.57 25.73
CA PHE A 619 13.95 9.98 24.93
C PHE A 619 15.05 9.39 25.82
N LEU A 620 15.29 9.99 26.98
CA LEU A 620 16.18 9.48 28.03
C LEU A 620 15.64 8.21 28.74
N GLY A 621 14.43 7.74 28.43
CA GLY A 621 13.85 6.52 29.04
C GLY A 621 14.12 5.20 28.31
N THR A 622 14.70 5.23 27.09
CA THR A 622 14.71 4.08 26.16
C THR A 622 16.12 3.64 25.72
N ASP A 623 16.21 2.61 24.87
CA ASP A 623 17.46 2.07 24.30
C ASP A 623 18.37 3.11 23.61
N LEU A 624 17.80 4.27 23.26
CA LEU A 624 18.51 5.43 22.70
C LEU A 624 19.60 5.99 23.63
N ARG A 625 19.63 5.65 24.92
CA ARG A 625 20.75 5.99 25.84
C ARG A 625 22.14 5.57 25.33
N ARG A 626 22.22 4.58 24.44
CA ARG A 626 23.49 4.09 23.88
C ARG A 626 23.95 4.85 22.63
N PHE A 627 23.15 5.80 22.13
CA PHE A 627 23.42 6.53 20.90
C PHE A 627 23.65 8.02 21.18
N VAL A 628 24.67 8.59 20.53
CA VAL A 628 24.86 10.05 20.52
C VAL A 628 23.83 10.65 19.56
N VAL A 629 22.81 11.31 20.11
CA VAL A 629 21.77 11.99 19.31
C VAL A 629 22.31 13.34 18.84
N ASP A 630 22.47 13.50 17.52
CA ASP A 630 22.91 14.74 16.87
C ASP A 630 21.76 15.42 16.09
N GLU A 631 22.03 16.59 15.52
CA GLU A 631 21.06 17.30 14.68
C GLU A 631 20.64 16.48 13.45
N THR A 632 21.51 15.62 12.90
CA THR A 632 21.23 14.75 11.75
C THR A 632 20.17 13.70 12.08
N ILE A 633 20.31 13.03 13.22
CA ILE A 633 19.37 12.03 13.74
C ILE A 633 18.02 12.70 14.05
N ILE A 634 18.01 13.90 14.65
CA ILE A 634 16.78 14.65 14.92
C ILE A 634 16.09 15.07 13.62
N LEU A 635 16.83 15.56 12.61
CA LEU A 635 16.27 15.95 11.32
C LEU A 635 15.68 14.75 10.57
N ALA A 636 16.35 13.60 10.62
CA ALA A 636 15.83 12.33 10.11
C ALA A 636 14.57 11.89 10.89
N PHE A 637 14.54 12.06 12.21
CA PHE A 637 13.38 11.74 13.05
C PHE A 637 12.20 12.69 12.82
N LEU A 638 12.42 13.97 12.51
CA LEU A 638 11.36 14.92 12.15
C LEU A 638 10.76 14.59 10.78
N SER A 639 11.60 14.32 9.78
CA SER A 639 11.17 13.81 8.47
C SER A 639 10.43 12.47 8.58
N ALA A 640 10.80 11.65 9.57
CA ALA A 640 10.13 10.40 9.89
C ALA A 640 8.77 10.61 10.58
N SER A 641 8.72 11.47 11.59
CA SER A 641 7.58 11.60 12.50
C SER A 641 6.36 12.24 11.83
N SER A 642 6.53 13.04 10.78
CA SER A 642 5.40 13.56 9.97
C SER A 642 4.65 12.45 9.21
N THR A 643 5.26 11.26 9.06
CA THR A 643 4.67 10.10 8.36
C THR A 643 4.65 8.81 9.18
N GLY A 644 5.24 8.78 10.38
CA GLY A 644 5.40 7.62 11.24
C GLY A 644 6.55 6.66 10.87
N ASN A 645 7.50 7.06 10.03
CA ASN A 645 8.50 6.16 9.43
C ASN A 645 9.98 6.55 9.71
N PRO A 646 10.75 5.82 10.55
CA PRO A 646 12.14 6.17 10.94
C PRO A 646 13.21 6.08 9.83
N LEU A 647 12.83 6.06 8.54
CA LEU A 647 13.76 6.06 7.41
C LEU A 647 13.66 7.38 6.64
N SER A 648 14.79 7.82 6.07
CA SER A 648 14.84 8.95 5.15
C SER A 648 13.78 8.80 4.05
N CYS A 649 12.97 9.84 3.87
CA CYS A 649 11.86 9.84 2.92
C CYS A 649 12.31 9.62 1.46
N PHE A 650 12.28 8.36 1.00
CA PHE A 650 12.08 8.08 -0.42
C PHE A 650 10.68 8.56 -0.76
N SER A 651 10.57 9.71 -1.43
CA SER A 651 9.30 10.39 -1.67
C SER A 651 8.26 9.45 -2.27
N THR A 652 7.00 9.59 -1.84
CA THR A 652 5.85 8.85 -2.40
C THR A 652 5.66 9.05 -3.91
N ARG A 653 6.36 10.04 -4.49
CA ARG A 653 6.46 10.34 -5.92
C ARG A 653 7.90 10.28 -6.43
N GLN A 654 8.68 9.24 -6.11
CA GLN A 654 9.89 8.97 -6.91
C GLN A 654 9.47 8.89 -8.38
N LYS A 655 10.12 9.68 -9.25
CA LYS A 655 9.88 9.61 -10.69
C LYS A 655 10.19 8.19 -11.17
N LEU A 656 9.16 7.46 -11.54
CA LEU A 656 9.29 6.26 -12.35
C LEU A 656 9.96 6.66 -13.67
N ALA A 657 10.74 5.78 -14.30
CA ALA A 657 11.38 6.08 -15.58
C ALA A 657 10.38 6.62 -16.64
N SER A 658 9.12 6.18 -16.57
CA SER A 658 8.01 6.63 -17.43
C SER A 658 7.43 8.02 -17.11
N SER A 659 7.81 8.66 -16.00
CA SER A 659 7.40 10.03 -15.61
C SER A 659 8.55 11.03 -15.58
N CYS A 660 9.71 10.64 -16.12
CA CYS A 660 10.88 11.49 -16.24
C CYS A 660 10.70 12.49 -17.39
N SER A 661 10.62 13.77 -17.05
CA SER A 661 10.71 14.88 -18.00
C SER A 661 12.17 15.12 -18.37
N MET A 662 12.57 14.82 -19.61
CA MET A 662 13.81 15.38 -20.14
C MET A 662 13.67 16.90 -20.24
N THR A 663 14.75 17.65 -19.98
CA THR A 663 14.75 19.09 -20.18
C THR A 663 14.83 19.39 -21.68
N ASP A 664 13.85 20.13 -22.23
CA ASP A 664 13.84 20.51 -23.65
C ASP A 664 15.04 21.42 -23.98
N ILE A 665 16.04 20.84 -24.63
CA ILE A 665 17.12 21.58 -25.28
C ILE A 665 16.52 22.36 -26.46
N LYS A 666 16.97 23.60 -26.70
CA LYS A 666 16.65 24.33 -27.94
C LYS A 666 17.08 23.49 -29.15
N LYS A 667 16.10 22.81 -29.76
CA LYS A 667 16.32 21.81 -30.82
C LYS A 667 17.11 22.42 -31.98
N VAL A 668 18.23 21.79 -32.36
CA VAL A 668 18.65 21.78 -33.76
C VAL A 668 17.53 21.08 -34.54
N SER A 669 16.93 21.77 -35.52
CA SER A 669 15.71 21.30 -36.16
C SER A 669 15.99 20.13 -37.12
N ILE A 670 15.86 18.90 -36.62
CA ILE A 670 15.56 17.75 -37.46
C ILE A 670 14.03 17.71 -37.63
N TYR A 671 13.58 17.86 -38.87
CA TYR A 671 12.16 17.88 -39.24
C TYR A 671 11.54 16.49 -39.04
N THR A 672 10.93 16.26 -37.88
CA THR A 672 9.99 15.15 -37.65
C THR A 672 8.57 15.66 -37.86
N GLY A 673 7.78 14.93 -38.65
CA GLY A 673 6.57 15.44 -39.30
C GLY A 673 5.50 16.04 -38.37
N ASN A 674 4.75 16.98 -38.94
CA ASN A 674 3.65 17.78 -38.35
C ASN A 674 2.96 17.15 -37.13
N GLU A 675 3.43 17.50 -35.92
CA GLU A 675 2.94 16.98 -34.64
C GLU A 675 1.42 17.09 -34.50
N LYS A 676 0.80 18.16 -35.02
CA LYS A 676 -0.65 18.38 -35.00
C LYS A 676 -1.43 17.27 -35.72
N ALA A 677 -0.87 16.68 -36.78
CA ALA A 677 -1.48 15.56 -37.48
C ALA A 677 -1.46 14.28 -36.62
N ILE A 678 -0.37 14.06 -35.87
CA ILE A 678 -0.24 12.93 -34.95
C ILE A 678 -1.17 13.10 -33.74
N THR A 679 -1.27 14.30 -33.17
CA THR A 679 -2.22 14.57 -32.07
C THR A 679 -3.67 14.41 -32.53
N LEU A 680 -3.99 14.88 -33.74
CA LEU A 680 -5.33 14.72 -34.33
C LEU A 680 -5.64 13.25 -34.63
N PHE A 681 -4.66 12.48 -35.12
CA PHE A 681 -4.82 11.04 -35.37
C PHE A 681 -5.09 10.26 -34.07
N LEU A 682 -4.31 10.50 -33.02
CA LEU A 682 -4.50 9.88 -31.70
C LEU A 682 -5.85 10.28 -31.06
N LEU A 683 -6.27 11.54 -31.23
CA LEU A 683 -7.59 12.00 -30.79
C LEU A 683 -8.70 11.26 -31.56
N CYS A 684 -8.56 11.11 -32.88
CA CYS A 684 -9.49 10.35 -33.71
C CYS A 684 -9.55 8.87 -33.33
N GLU A 685 -8.42 8.19 -33.08
CA GLU A 685 -8.40 6.81 -32.57
C GLU A 685 -9.11 6.69 -31.23
N THR A 686 -8.87 7.64 -30.31
CA THR A 686 -9.50 7.63 -28.98
C THR A 686 -11.02 7.79 -29.09
N ILE A 687 -11.50 8.70 -29.94
CA ILE A 687 -12.93 8.89 -30.22
C ILE A 687 -13.52 7.64 -30.91
N LEU A 688 -12.80 7.03 -31.85
CA LEU A 688 -13.22 5.82 -32.54
C LEU A 688 -13.37 4.64 -31.56
N LEU A 689 -12.43 4.48 -30.62
CA LEU A 689 -12.49 3.44 -29.58
C LEU A 689 -13.66 3.66 -28.61
N ILE A 690 -13.95 4.90 -28.21
CA ILE A 690 -15.11 5.23 -27.36
C ILE A 690 -16.42 4.93 -28.11
N LEU A 691 -16.52 5.29 -29.39
CA LEU A 691 -17.65 4.94 -30.24
C LEU A 691 -17.79 3.41 -30.39
N LEU A 692 -16.69 2.68 -30.62
CA LEU A 692 -16.70 1.23 -30.73
C LEU A 692 -17.15 0.57 -29.42
N ALA A 693 -16.66 1.05 -28.27
CA ALA A 693 -17.06 0.55 -26.95
C ALA A 693 -18.54 0.82 -26.65
N ALA A 694 -19.05 2.00 -27.02
CA ALA A 694 -20.47 2.32 -26.93
C ALA A 694 -21.33 1.44 -27.85
N LEU A 695 -20.86 1.17 -29.07
CA LEU A 695 -21.55 0.35 -30.07
C LEU A 695 -21.55 -1.14 -29.68
N VAL A 696 -20.43 -1.68 -29.17
CA VAL A 696 -20.36 -3.02 -28.57
C VAL A 696 -21.28 -3.13 -27.36
N ARG A 697 -21.29 -2.13 -26.46
CA ARG A 697 -22.20 -2.11 -25.31
C ARG A 697 -23.67 -2.10 -25.75
N PHE A 698 -23.99 -1.35 -26.81
CA PHE A 698 -25.32 -1.35 -27.42
C PHE A 698 -25.68 -2.71 -28.02
N CYS A 699 -24.80 -3.31 -28.83
CA CYS A 699 -24.98 -4.66 -29.40
C CYS A 699 -25.17 -5.73 -28.32
N CYS A 700 -24.38 -5.72 -27.25
CA CYS A 700 -24.52 -6.64 -26.12
C CYS A 700 -25.84 -6.47 -25.37
N VAL A 701 -26.33 -5.23 -25.19
CA VAL A 701 -27.66 -4.98 -24.60
C VAL A 701 -28.79 -5.38 -25.55
N PHE A 702 -28.60 -5.20 -26.86
CA PHE A 702 -29.56 -5.51 -27.90
C PHE A 702 -29.74 -7.03 -28.09
N TRP A 703 -28.66 -7.80 -28.18
CA TRP A 703 -28.69 -9.27 -28.32
C TRP A 703 -29.07 -10.03 -27.04
N ARG A 704 -29.03 -9.39 -25.86
CA ARG A 704 -29.43 -10.03 -24.59
C ARG A 704 -30.95 -10.20 -24.44
N LYS A 705 -31.78 -9.69 -25.37
CA LYS A 705 -33.26 -9.76 -25.29
C LYS A 705 -33.82 -11.03 -25.92
N LYS A 706 -34.59 -11.82 -25.14
CA LYS A 706 -35.15 -13.12 -25.54
C LYS A 706 -35.94 -13.09 -26.85
N LYS A 707 -36.76 -12.06 -27.08
CA LYS A 707 -37.57 -11.94 -28.33
C LYS A 707 -36.74 -11.80 -29.62
N LEU A 708 -35.47 -11.39 -29.55
CA LEU A 708 -34.57 -11.30 -30.72
C LEU A 708 -33.88 -12.62 -31.07
N GLN A 709 -33.92 -13.62 -30.18
CA GLN A 709 -33.31 -14.92 -30.44
C GLN A 709 -34.18 -15.81 -31.37
N ASN A 710 -35.49 -15.52 -31.47
CA ASN A 710 -36.47 -16.34 -32.19
C ASN A 710 -37.16 -15.61 -33.37
N GLN A 711 -36.66 -14.45 -33.81
CA GLN A 711 -37.16 -13.75 -35.00
C GLN A 711 -36.00 -13.26 -35.86
N GLU A 712 -36.10 -13.44 -37.18
CA GLU A 712 -35.10 -12.95 -38.13
C GLU A 712 -35.00 -11.42 -38.09
N LEU A 713 -33.77 -10.93 -37.88
CA LEU A 713 -33.46 -9.52 -37.70
C LEU A 713 -33.92 -8.63 -38.88
N GLY A 714 -33.96 -9.19 -40.10
CA GLY A 714 -34.40 -8.51 -41.31
C GLY A 714 -35.84 -7.98 -41.21
N ASN A 715 -36.79 -8.86 -40.86
CA ASN A 715 -38.22 -8.51 -40.74
C ASN A 715 -38.47 -7.39 -39.71
N PHE A 716 -37.65 -7.31 -38.65
CA PHE A 716 -37.72 -6.21 -37.68
C PHE A 716 -37.22 -4.88 -38.25
N LEU A 717 -36.09 -4.90 -38.96
CA LEU A 717 -35.50 -3.70 -39.57
C LEU A 717 -36.39 -3.14 -40.68
N GLU A 718 -36.96 -4.01 -41.53
CA GLU A 718 -37.85 -3.63 -42.62
C GLU A 718 -39.13 -2.96 -42.11
N LYS A 719 -39.79 -3.55 -41.10
CA LYS A 719 -40.97 -2.97 -40.46
C LYS A 719 -40.68 -1.62 -39.79
N ARG A 720 -39.48 -1.43 -39.23
CA ARG A 720 -39.02 -0.15 -38.66
C ARG A 720 -38.69 0.88 -39.74
N SER A 721 -38.22 0.44 -40.91
CA SER A 721 -38.01 1.28 -42.10
C SER A 721 -39.34 1.80 -42.65
N SER A 722 -40.33 0.90 -42.85
CA SER A 722 -41.69 1.24 -43.29
C SER A 722 -42.34 2.30 -42.39
N LEU A 723 -42.28 2.13 -41.07
CA LEU A 723 -42.85 3.10 -40.12
C LEU A 723 -42.16 4.48 -40.17
N ARG A 724 -40.85 4.52 -40.43
CA ARG A 724 -40.11 5.78 -40.65
C ARG A 724 -40.50 6.46 -41.96
N LEU A 725 -40.73 5.68 -43.02
CA LEU A 725 -41.21 6.19 -44.30
C LEU A 725 -42.60 6.80 -44.15
N GLN A 726 -43.53 6.10 -43.49
CA GLN A 726 -44.86 6.61 -43.17
C GLN A 726 -44.80 7.90 -42.34
N LYS A 727 -43.97 7.95 -41.28
CA LYS A 727 -43.81 9.19 -40.49
C LYS A 727 -43.39 10.38 -41.37
N LYS A 728 -42.41 10.17 -42.26
CA LYS A 728 -41.88 11.21 -43.15
C LYS A 728 -42.89 11.68 -44.21
N VAL A 729 -43.82 10.81 -44.63
CA VAL A 729 -44.95 11.20 -45.48
C VAL A 729 -45.92 12.06 -44.68
N VAL A 730 -46.37 11.59 -43.51
CA VAL A 730 -47.31 12.32 -42.65
C VAL A 730 -46.76 13.71 -42.24
N GLU A 731 -45.48 13.81 -41.85
CA GLU A 731 -44.83 15.09 -41.50
C GLU A 731 -44.77 16.07 -42.68
N ARG A 732 -44.58 15.59 -43.92
CA ARG A 732 -44.67 16.43 -45.13
C ARG A 732 -46.09 16.92 -45.37
N THR A 733 -47.09 16.05 -45.22
CA THR A 733 -48.51 16.43 -45.41
C THR A 733 -48.95 17.45 -44.36
N ILE A 734 -48.50 17.29 -43.10
CA ILE A 734 -48.71 18.25 -42.01
C ILE A 734 -48.10 19.60 -42.37
N THR A 735 -46.81 19.66 -42.73
CA THR A 735 -46.13 20.94 -43.03
C THR A 735 -46.68 21.63 -44.28
N GLU A 736 -47.16 20.89 -45.28
CA GLU A 736 -47.84 21.47 -46.45
C GLU A 736 -49.24 22.02 -46.10
N LEU A 737 -49.98 21.35 -45.21
CA LEU A 737 -51.27 21.84 -44.70
C LEU A 737 -51.11 23.07 -43.80
N GLU A 738 -50.16 23.03 -42.86
CA GLU A 738 -49.80 24.16 -41.98
C GLU A 738 -49.49 25.42 -42.79
N LYS A 739 -48.68 25.27 -43.85
CA LYS A 739 -48.38 26.37 -44.77
C LYS A 739 -49.63 26.92 -45.47
N LYS A 740 -50.52 26.04 -45.96
CA LYS A 740 -51.78 26.47 -46.61
C LYS A 740 -52.75 27.16 -45.64
N THR A 741 -52.75 26.80 -44.35
CA THR A 741 -53.48 27.54 -43.29
C THR A 741 -52.79 28.81 -42.81
N ALA A 742 -51.52 29.04 -43.15
CA ALA A 742 -50.82 30.29 -42.86
C ALA A 742 -50.99 31.33 -44.00
N GLU A 743 -51.17 30.86 -45.24
CA GLU A 743 -51.36 31.70 -46.44
C GLU A 743 -52.85 32.03 -46.72
N GLY A 744 -53.79 31.55 -45.89
CA GLY A 744 -55.23 31.82 -46.02
C GLY A 744 -56.03 31.53 -44.75
N SER A 745 -57.30 31.98 -44.69
CA SER A 745 -58.17 31.77 -43.51
C SER A 745 -58.45 30.27 -43.29
N PRO A 746 -58.16 29.70 -42.10
CA PRO A 746 -58.36 28.27 -41.85
C PRO A 746 -59.83 27.88 -41.90
N THR A 747 -60.19 26.95 -42.79
CA THR A 747 -61.50 26.28 -42.74
C THR A 747 -61.49 25.20 -41.66
N ASN A 748 -62.63 25.00 -40.96
CA ASN A 748 -62.73 24.00 -39.88
C ASN A 748 -62.33 22.58 -40.35
N GLU A 749 -62.66 22.22 -41.59
CA GLU A 749 -62.32 20.91 -42.18
C GLU A 749 -60.79 20.72 -42.32
N MET A 750 -60.03 21.77 -42.65
CA MET A 750 -58.57 21.71 -42.71
C MET A 750 -57.94 21.54 -41.32
N LEU A 751 -58.51 22.18 -40.29
CA LEU A 751 -58.04 22.05 -38.91
C LEU A 751 -58.32 20.66 -38.32
N GLU A 752 -59.49 20.08 -38.60
CA GLU A 752 -59.83 18.72 -38.16
C GLU A 752 -58.90 17.68 -38.81
N LYS A 753 -58.70 17.78 -40.13
CA LYS A 753 -57.79 16.90 -40.89
C LYS A 753 -56.32 17.02 -40.45
N LEU A 754 -55.87 18.22 -40.08
CA LEU A 754 -54.55 18.44 -39.49
C LEU A 754 -54.45 17.77 -38.11
N GLY A 755 -55.48 17.89 -37.27
CA GLY A 755 -55.54 17.26 -35.95
C GLY A 755 -55.45 15.73 -36.00
N ASP A 756 -56.08 15.09 -36.99
CA ASP A 756 -56.02 13.64 -37.16
C ASP A 756 -54.66 13.16 -37.72
N LEU A 757 -54.05 13.90 -38.65
CA LEU A 757 -52.68 13.61 -39.10
C LEU A 757 -51.66 13.75 -37.96
N VAL A 758 -51.84 14.73 -37.06
CA VAL A 758 -51.01 14.88 -35.85
C VAL A 758 -51.20 13.69 -34.89
N LYS A 759 -52.44 13.22 -34.67
CA LYS A 759 -52.69 11.98 -33.89
C LYS A 759 -52.05 10.75 -34.53
N GLU A 760 -52.07 10.64 -35.86
CA GLU A 760 -51.43 9.53 -36.59
C GLU A 760 -49.91 9.59 -36.44
N ARG A 761 -49.29 10.76 -36.65
CA ARG A 761 -47.87 11.01 -36.40
C ARG A 761 -47.47 10.57 -35.00
N ASP A 762 -48.21 11.01 -33.98
CA ASP A 762 -47.94 10.69 -32.57
C ASP A 762 -48.18 9.19 -32.28
N GLY A 763 -49.10 8.55 -32.98
CA GLY A 763 -49.30 7.10 -32.97
C GLY A 763 -48.12 6.32 -33.55
N ILE A 764 -47.56 6.78 -34.66
CA ILE A 764 -46.36 6.21 -35.30
C ILE A 764 -45.11 6.47 -34.42
N GLU A 765 -44.98 7.67 -33.87
CA GLU A 765 -43.92 8.07 -32.93
C GLU A 765 -43.95 7.21 -31.66
N ARG A 766 -45.14 6.95 -31.10
CA ARG A 766 -45.31 6.03 -29.95
C ARG A 766 -44.93 4.58 -30.32
N LYS A 767 -45.21 4.12 -31.53
CA LYS A 767 -44.76 2.81 -32.05
C LYS A 767 -43.25 2.73 -32.29
N LEU A 768 -42.57 3.85 -32.60
CA LEU A 768 -41.12 3.91 -32.83
C LEU A 768 -40.29 4.09 -31.54
N SER A 769 -40.84 4.83 -30.56
CA SER A 769 -40.20 5.19 -29.29
C SER A 769 -40.41 4.17 -28.18
N THR A 770 -41.58 3.52 -28.11
CA THR A 770 -41.82 2.49 -27.09
C THR A 770 -41.13 1.17 -27.46
N THR A 771 -40.62 0.49 -26.44
CA THR A 771 -39.93 -0.82 -26.51
C THR A 771 -40.89 -1.98 -26.84
N TYR A 772 -41.95 -1.75 -27.62
CA TYR A 772 -43.06 -2.68 -27.81
C TYR A 772 -42.83 -3.77 -28.87
N SER A 773 -41.78 -3.67 -29.69
CA SER A 773 -41.33 -4.81 -30.52
C SER A 773 -40.62 -5.88 -29.69
N LEU A 774 -40.02 -5.50 -28.56
CA LEU A 774 -39.22 -6.35 -27.67
C LEU A 774 -39.71 -6.19 -26.23
N GLY A 775 -41.00 -6.55 -26.05
CA GLY A 775 -41.75 -6.40 -24.81
C GLY A 775 -41.05 -6.96 -23.58
N LYS A 776 -41.45 -6.48 -22.39
CA LYS A 776 -40.85 -6.85 -21.10
C LYS A 776 -40.73 -8.37 -20.97
N ASP A 777 -39.50 -8.84 -20.75
CA ASP A 777 -39.25 -10.22 -20.32
C ASP A 777 -39.82 -10.39 -18.91
N ALA A 778 -40.92 -11.13 -18.79
CA ALA A 778 -41.59 -11.39 -17.52
C ALA A 778 -40.94 -12.58 -16.81
N ALA A 779 -40.28 -12.31 -15.68
CA ALA A 779 -39.87 -13.31 -14.69
C ALA A 779 -39.53 -12.64 -13.34
N SER A 780 -40.56 -12.19 -12.63
CA SER A 780 -40.49 -11.98 -11.17
C SER A 780 -41.32 -13.09 -10.52
N PRO A 781 -40.81 -13.84 -9.53
CA PRO A 781 -41.62 -14.80 -8.79
C PRO A 781 -42.78 -14.07 -8.12
N GLN A 782 -43.97 -14.63 -8.18
CA GLN A 782 -45.12 -14.13 -7.43
C GLN A 782 -44.87 -14.35 -5.94
N SER A 783 -44.89 -13.28 -5.15
CA SER A 783 -45.21 -13.38 -3.74
C SER A 783 -46.73 -13.48 -3.62
N ASP A 784 -47.24 -14.60 -3.10
CA ASP A 784 -48.67 -14.71 -2.80
C ASP A 784 -49.04 -13.72 -1.68
N SER A 785 -49.82 -12.70 -2.03
CA SER A 785 -50.54 -11.87 -1.07
C SER A 785 -52.03 -12.10 -1.25
N LEU A 786 -52.66 -12.66 -0.21
CA LEU A 786 -54.11 -12.91 -0.16
C LEU A 786 -54.89 -11.58 -0.24
N ILE A 787 -55.63 -11.41 -1.35
CA ILE A 787 -57.05 -10.98 -1.48
C ILE A 787 -57.63 -10.08 -0.35
N PRO A 788 -58.43 -9.02 -0.64
CA PRO A 788 -58.58 -8.21 -1.87
C PRO A 788 -58.51 -6.69 -1.60
N LEU A 789 -58.40 -5.85 -2.65
CA LEU A 789 -58.89 -4.47 -2.57
C LEU A 789 -59.60 -4.04 -3.86
N SER A 790 -60.80 -3.51 -3.68
CA SER A 790 -61.75 -3.17 -4.72
C SER A 790 -61.66 -1.71 -5.17
N ASP A 791 -61.59 -1.54 -6.49
CA ASP A 791 -62.32 -0.52 -7.26
C ASP A 791 -61.84 0.96 -7.30
N LYS A 792 -62.19 1.62 -8.42
CA LYS A 792 -62.19 3.06 -8.76
C LYS A 792 -60.86 3.78 -9.07
N LYS A 793 -60.71 4.08 -10.38
CA LYS A 793 -60.71 5.44 -11.02
C LYS A 793 -60.28 6.62 -10.09
N ARG A 794 -59.44 7.58 -10.51
CA ARG A 794 -59.42 8.27 -11.84
C ARG A 794 -58.14 9.10 -12.04
N ARG A 795 -57.98 9.63 -13.27
CA ARG A 795 -56.90 10.53 -13.75
C ARG A 795 -56.89 11.91 -13.05
N SER A 796 -55.73 12.58 -13.08
CA SER A 796 -55.61 13.94 -13.66
C SER A 796 -54.18 14.17 -14.21
N PHE A 797 -54.04 15.13 -15.13
CA PHE A 797 -52.82 15.42 -15.91
C PHE A 797 -52.16 16.72 -15.45
N SER A 798 -50.88 16.90 -15.81
CA SER A 798 -50.10 18.13 -15.62
C SER A 798 -50.53 19.27 -16.53
N SER A 799 -50.16 20.51 -16.17
CA SER A 799 -49.48 21.43 -17.10
C SER A 799 -48.73 22.55 -16.37
N LYS A 800 -47.52 22.88 -16.84
CA LYS A 800 -46.76 24.09 -16.47
C LYS A 800 -46.72 25.05 -17.67
N SER A 801 -47.02 26.33 -17.44
CA SER A 801 -46.50 27.52 -18.14
C SER A 801 -47.21 28.76 -17.59
N GLY A 802 -46.61 29.91 -17.29
CA GLY A 802 -45.19 30.30 -17.35
C GLY A 802 -44.92 31.44 -18.33
N GLN A 803 -45.21 32.69 -17.94
CA GLN A 803 -44.53 33.90 -18.41
C GLN A 803 -44.86 35.12 -17.53
N ASN A 804 -44.01 36.14 -17.55
CA ASN A 804 -44.12 37.37 -16.76
C ASN A 804 -45.07 38.38 -17.41
N GLU A 805 -45.81 39.13 -16.61
CA GLU A 805 -46.03 40.57 -16.82
C GLU A 805 -46.50 41.24 -15.52
N SER A 806 -46.26 42.53 -15.39
CA SER A 806 -46.51 43.33 -14.18
C SER A 806 -47.58 44.40 -14.43
N VAL A 807 -48.64 44.45 -13.62
CA VAL A 807 -49.42 45.69 -13.36
C VAL A 807 -49.93 45.65 -11.91
N THR A 808 -49.81 46.79 -11.22
CA THR A 808 -50.24 47.09 -9.84
C THR A 808 -51.73 47.52 -9.80
N VAL A 809 -52.21 48.18 -8.73
CA VAL A 809 -53.52 48.91 -8.63
C VAL A 809 -54.73 47.98 -8.35
N THR A 810 -55.54 48.11 -7.29
CA THR A 810 -55.67 49.10 -6.18
C THR A 810 -56.54 48.58 -5.02
N ASP A 811 -56.36 49.16 -3.82
CA ASP A 811 -57.35 49.70 -2.84
C ASP A 811 -58.63 48.93 -2.43
N ALA A 812 -59.25 49.20 -1.26
CA ALA A 812 -58.78 49.72 0.05
C ALA A 812 -59.94 49.62 1.06
N SER A 813 -59.63 49.24 2.29
CA SER A 813 -60.44 49.43 3.51
C SER A 813 -59.55 49.03 4.70
N SER A 814 -59.07 49.94 5.54
CA SER A 814 -59.75 50.37 6.79
C SER A 814 -60.13 49.16 7.66
N GLU A 815 -59.59 48.94 8.86
CA GLU A 815 -58.90 49.84 9.82
C GLU A 815 -57.85 49.05 10.65
N ASP A 816 -57.34 49.67 11.73
CA ASP A 816 -56.54 49.09 12.83
C ASP A 816 -55.03 48.87 12.61
N GLU A 817 -54.33 50.01 12.74
CA GLU A 817 -53.06 50.24 13.46
C GLU A 817 -51.97 49.14 13.41
N SER A 818 -50.93 49.25 12.57
CA SER A 818 -49.81 50.23 12.61
C SER A 818 -48.77 50.03 13.72
N SER A 819 -47.57 49.59 13.32
CA SER A 819 -46.35 50.37 13.60
C SER A 819 -45.37 50.21 12.44
N ILE A 820 -44.71 51.30 12.08
CA ILE A 820 -43.88 51.46 10.87
C ILE A 820 -42.44 51.77 11.28
N GLU A 821 -41.54 51.24 10.46
CA GLU A 821 -40.16 51.61 10.12
C GLU A 821 -39.23 52.44 11.03
N GLU A 822 -37.98 51.97 10.94
CA GLU A 822 -36.73 52.72 10.89
C GLU A 822 -36.05 53.27 12.15
N LYS A 823 -34.71 53.15 12.04
CA LYS A 823 -33.64 53.81 12.78
C LYS A 823 -34.08 55.14 13.44
N THR A 824 -33.94 55.24 14.76
CA THR A 824 -33.05 56.21 15.41
C THR A 824 -32.98 55.99 16.93
N GLU A 825 -32.15 56.81 17.56
CA GLU A 825 -31.88 57.07 18.97
C GLU A 825 -32.97 56.79 20.05
N ALA A 826 -32.47 56.68 21.29
CA ALA A 826 -33.03 57.20 22.56
C ALA A 826 -33.36 56.19 23.69
N LYS A 827 -33.03 56.65 24.92
CA LYS A 827 -33.78 56.56 26.21
C LYS A 827 -34.82 55.42 26.31
N GLY A 828 -34.73 54.46 27.22
CA GLY A 828 -34.78 54.62 28.69
C GLY A 828 -36.08 53.94 29.21
N LYS A 829 -36.03 52.90 30.07
CA LYS A 829 -36.25 52.95 31.55
C LYS A 829 -37.44 53.83 31.98
N ALA A 830 -38.35 53.45 32.90
CA ALA A 830 -38.52 52.26 33.75
C ALA A 830 -40.03 52.07 34.08
N LEU A 831 -40.49 51.06 34.82
CA LEU A 831 -40.66 50.98 36.29
C LEU A 831 -41.02 49.51 36.65
N MET A 832 -40.79 48.99 37.86
CA MET A 832 -40.47 49.63 39.13
C MET A 832 -39.06 49.25 39.64
N GLU A 833 -38.21 50.28 39.76
CA GLU A 833 -37.57 50.77 41.01
C GLU A 833 -36.95 49.80 42.04
N PRO A 834 -35.94 50.28 42.82
CA PRO A 834 -34.87 51.25 42.51
C PRO A 834 -33.46 50.65 42.88
N GLU A 835 -32.30 51.31 42.95
CA GLU A 835 -31.90 52.73 43.04
C GLU A 835 -30.37 52.91 42.72
N SER A 836 -29.91 54.15 42.45
CA SER A 836 -28.50 54.69 42.55
C SER A 836 -27.33 53.98 41.82
N THR A 837 -26.67 54.53 40.77
CA THR A 837 -25.62 55.63 40.70
C THR A 837 -24.26 55.26 41.32
N SER A 838 -23.07 55.63 40.81
CA SER A 838 -22.66 56.41 39.61
C SER A 838 -21.14 56.29 39.38
N ASP A 839 -20.75 56.15 38.11
CA ASP A 839 -19.78 56.97 37.34
C ASP A 839 -18.30 57.18 37.76
N ASP A 840 -17.45 56.90 36.75
CA ASP A 840 -16.37 57.71 36.18
C ASP A 840 -14.91 57.80 36.73
N ASP A 841 -14.04 57.86 35.71
CA ASP A 841 -12.73 58.50 35.54
C ASP A 841 -11.39 57.91 36.05
N ASP A 842 -10.52 57.74 35.04
CA ASP A 842 -9.09 58.07 34.90
C ASP A 842 -7.97 57.53 35.81
N ASP A 843 -6.89 57.21 35.09
CA ASP A 843 -5.46 57.40 35.40
C ASP A 843 -4.69 56.60 36.48
N GLN A 844 -3.43 56.33 36.07
CA GLN A 844 -2.18 56.28 36.84
C GLN A 844 -1.83 55.10 37.78
N GLU A 845 -0.62 54.59 37.49
CA GLU A 845 0.52 54.28 38.37
C GLU A 845 0.35 53.67 39.79
N GLU A 846 1.09 52.56 39.95
CA GLU A 846 1.99 52.25 41.08
C GLU A 846 1.48 51.88 42.50
N ILE A 847 2.20 50.89 43.09
CA ILE A 847 2.65 50.87 44.51
C ILE A 847 1.54 50.63 45.60
N VAL A 848 1.66 49.74 46.60
CA VAL A 848 2.75 48.83 47.03
C VAL A 848 2.25 47.80 48.08
N GLU A 849 3.10 46.80 48.37
CA GLU A 849 3.21 45.93 49.57
C GLU A 849 1.96 45.60 50.45
N THR A 850 1.91 44.36 50.96
CA THR A 850 2.38 44.20 52.34
C THR A 850 3.26 42.96 52.50
N GLY A 851 4.57 43.18 52.62
CA GLY A 851 5.46 42.24 53.31
C GLY A 851 5.53 42.60 54.79
N ALA A 852 5.68 41.59 55.67
CA ALA A 852 6.02 41.80 57.07
C ALA A 852 7.11 40.82 57.51
N LYS A 853 8.33 41.34 57.64
CA LYS A 853 9.43 40.76 58.42
C LYS A 853 9.14 40.89 59.93
N ILE A 854 9.86 40.10 60.73
CA ILE A 854 10.49 40.44 62.04
C ILE A 854 11.46 39.26 62.32
N ILE A 855 12.80 39.42 62.30
CA ILE A 855 13.73 39.96 63.34
C ILE A 855 13.89 38.98 64.52
N ASP A 856 15.07 38.71 65.14
CA ASP A 856 16.52 38.75 64.78
C ASP A 856 17.34 38.13 65.97
N GLU A 857 18.65 37.87 65.79
CA GLU A 857 19.72 37.57 66.80
C GLU A 857 19.56 36.33 67.74
N GLY A 858 20.58 35.55 68.14
CA GLY A 858 22.05 35.47 67.93
C GLY A 858 22.55 34.01 68.19
N GLN A 859 23.72 33.63 68.75
CA GLN A 859 24.98 34.30 69.16
C GLN A 859 26.08 33.23 69.50
N GLY A 860 27.32 33.36 68.98
CA GLY A 860 28.59 32.73 69.47
C GLY A 860 28.86 31.21 69.20
N ASP A 861 30.10 30.73 68.99
CA ASP A 861 31.40 31.44 68.79
C ASP A 861 32.52 30.51 68.21
N ASP A 862 33.69 31.11 67.93
CA ASP A 862 35.06 30.53 67.75
C ASP A 862 35.65 30.05 66.39
N LEU A 863 36.29 31.03 65.71
CA LEU A 863 37.73 31.13 65.37
C LEU A 863 38.45 30.35 64.22
N GLN A 864 38.90 31.14 63.23
CA GLN A 864 40.22 31.16 62.52
C GLN A 864 40.67 29.95 61.66
N SER A 865 41.06 30.07 60.38
CA SER A 865 41.93 31.08 59.74
C SER A 865 42.15 30.79 58.23
N GLY A 866 42.74 31.74 57.49
CA GLY A 866 43.39 31.51 56.18
C GLY A 866 42.51 31.79 54.94
N GLY A 867 42.95 32.68 54.04
CA GLY A 867 42.14 33.10 52.89
C GLY A 867 42.93 33.36 51.59
N SER A 868 42.20 33.88 50.61
CA SER A 868 42.67 34.49 49.34
C SER A 868 43.46 33.62 48.34
N SER A 869 42.89 33.39 47.15
CA SER A 869 43.24 34.19 45.95
C SER A 869 42.82 33.51 44.63
N MET A 870 42.65 34.31 43.59
CA MET A 870 42.33 33.87 42.22
C MET A 870 43.54 33.19 41.53
N ARG A 871 43.31 32.16 40.70
CA ARG A 871 43.39 32.27 39.22
C ARG A 871 43.27 30.94 38.47
N LYS A 872 42.74 31.07 37.25
CA LYS A 872 42.84 30.19 36.07
C LYS A 872 44.08 29.27 36.05
N ARG A 873 43.89 28.01 35.60
CA ARG A 873 44.73 27.45 34.51
C ARG A 873 44.07 26.29 33.76
N SER A 874 44.47 26.18 32.50
CA SER A 874 44.07 25.22 31.47
C SER A 874 44.84 23.90 31.56
N ILE A 875 44.26 22.81 31.03
CA ILE A 875 45.01 21.59 30.64
C ILE A 875 44.59 21.19 29.21
N ALA A 876 45.55 20.67 28.44
CA ALA A 876 45.47 20.48 26.99
C ALA A 876 45.22 19.00 26.58
N LEU A 877 44.81 18.82 25.32
CA LEU A 877 44.73 17.51 24.65
C LEU A 877 46.13 17.02 24.24
N THR A 878 46.49 15.81 24.64
CA THR A 878 47.69 15.11 24.16
C THR A 878 47.39 14.23 22.95
N LYS A 879 48.37 14.17 22.04
CA LYS A 879 48.33 13.47 20.75
C LYS A 879 49.34 12.33 20.80
N ASN A 880 48.88 11.07 20.75
CA ASN A 880 49.77 9.92 20.61
C ASN A 880 49.82 9.45 19.16
N ALA A 881 50.96 9.71 18.51
CA ALA A 881 51.39 8.96 17.35
C ALA A 881 52.16 7.72 17.81
N GLY A 882 51.94 6.57 17.17
CA GLY A 882 52.77 5.39 17.40
C GLY A 882 54.18 5.58 16.81
N SER A 883 55.20 5.06 17.49
CA SER A 883 56.57 5.02 16.95
C SER A 883 56.95 3.60 16.54
N SER A 884 57.62 3.48 15.39
CA SER A 884 58.48 2.35 15.08
C SER A 884 59.55 2.76 14.07
N LYS A 885 60.64 3.32 14.61
CA LYS A 885 61.92 3.68 13.96
C LYS A 885 61.89 4.80 12.92
#